data_AF-A0A3D2X551-F1
#
_entry.id   AF-A0A3D2X551-F1
#
_cell.length_a   1.000
_cell.length_b   1.000
_cell.length_c   1.000
_cell.angle_alpha   90.00
_cell.angle_beta   90.00
_cell.angle_gamma   90.00
#
_symmetry.space_group_name_H-M   'P 1'
#
loop_
_entity.id
_entity.type
_entity.pdbx_description
1 polymer ?
#
loop_
_entity_poly.entity_id
_entity_poly.type
_entity_poly.pdbx_seq_one_letter_code
_entity_poly.pdbx_strand_id
1 'polypeptide(L)'
;MLILLDGINFYINSPFLLVIFLILIALICFVLLMLYYRYNHFGKKLHFKIYSQGEGDKPDSREWEKQMFDLAESHNQVRLIGYSYVLNDYNQAAYKKLNKIRDSISTLPSDIISLIPAARWLFDNFQMMYREIKKVRTSGTSYAVLPILKVKEYRNFPRIYVVAKKMVALSGGHLSEENISVMLNAYQQKIPLTDREIWVLPEMLGFCLLEEIIVIADEILHIIDVKSKADKFLREKQESNQGLTDISTLLCEIEDNLKINYSFHAHVLYLLKNMSFHEASVQKYLEYHFASVGRQVKTSEIFLKEGKIESFLETNIRTLIVSLRDINEVDEEKFFEEYSSLEQILSQDPDGVYSKMDLEARGMYRGIIVKLSHRYKLVEEKIAKDCLELAVQGRDDLYCSHHVGAYLLGKGYPILKAKILGKPIPQILKKKKNVKGFIYFLSLFLIILGLSSCLLYAFRIFGGMQDTSRHVITLLVVMPLLMGISIEITNFIFTRRIMVKKIPSLNYLKEIPEEARTFVVMPVIVSSKEQGLVYMDRLQKNYLANRQPNLYYALLLDFEDSSDQYMQKDEVIESALTARMKELNDLYPSEHQQFSLFFRYRKWNEAENCYMGWERKRGKLEEFNNLLNGTVKENTTFSSIYCDEELLTTFRYVITLDADTNLIRDNAAKLVGLIDHPLNKPVLDHEGGKVKEGYVIIQPSVRNHIVNKNGSRFTKIFGGESGLDHYGTVISDIYQDIFNEGIYTGKGIYDIKAFHKVLHNKVPENRILSHDLFESCYARTAFSSAAKIMDNFPNSVLSFTKREHRWLRGDWQLLPWLFLKKTPDGRSLSPLSKWKIFDNLRRSLVPLSKTLFILLNLAWMPGAYYLWIPLVFFNDIFNLIILLIAVITQKLIRPKLALVYKGFLKEIATMFERTFLEFTITPYRAYIVSDAIIRTLYRIFISKRNLLRWNTAEAVDASITNTR
;
A
#
# COMPACT_ATOMS: atom_id res chain seq x y z
N MET A 1 -33.61 21.48 25.96
CA MET A 1 -33.17 20.06 25.88
C MET A 1 -33.37 19.31 27.19
N LEU A 2 -33.14 19.91 28.37
CA LEU A 2 -33.52 19.33 29.67
C LEU A 2 -35.03 19.00 29.80
N ILE A 3 -35.91 19.83 29.24
CA ILE A 3 -37.37 19.63 29.27
C ILE A 3 -37.83 18.43 28.39
N LEU A 4 -37.00 17.99 27.45
CA LEU A 4 -37.30 16.84 26.58
C LEU A 4 -36.85 15.49 27.20
N LEU A 5 -36.08 15.54 28.29
CA LEU A 5 -35.54 14.37 29.00
C LEU A 5 -36.42 13.91 30.17
N ASP A 6 -37.25 14.79 30.75
CA ASP A 6 -38.16 14.42 31.85
C ASP A 6 -39.42 13.67 31.40
N GLY A 7 -39.77 13.72 30.10
CA GLY A 7 -40.97 13.07 29.56
C GLY A 7 -40.80 11.60 29.19
N ILE A 8 -39.57 11.08 29.21
CA ILE A 8 -39.26 9.69 28.87
C ILE A 8 -38.67 9.08 30.14
N ASN A 9 -39.43 8.19 30.77
CA ASN A 9 -39.09 7.47 32.01
C ASN A 9 -37.92 6.48 31.79
N PHE A 10 -36.79 6.98 31.28
CA PHE A 10 -35.56 6.25 31.10
C PHE A 10 -34.73 6.46 32.37
N TYR A 11 -34.34 5.37 33.02
CA TYR A 11 -33.56 5.40 34.26
C TYR A 11 -32.28 6.26 34.13
N ILE A 12 -32.34 7.52 34.57
CA ILE A 12 -31.26 8.52 34.50
C ILE A 12 -30.11 8.26 35.50
N ASN A 13 -30.25 7.29 36.41
CA ASN A 13 -29.23 6.99 37.42
C ASN A 13 -28.08 6.08 36.95
N SER A 14 -27.87 5.93 35.64
CA SER A 14 -26.66 5.25 35.15
C SER A 14 -25.48 6.24 35.13
N PRO A 15 -24.44 6.07 35.98
CA PRO A 15 -23.25 6.93 35.98
C PRO A 15 -22.51 6.93 34.63
N PHE A 16 -22.83 5.99 33.75
CA PHE A 16 -22.28 5.87 32.41
C PHE A 16 -22.76 6.99 31.46
N LEU A 17 -24.01 7.46 31.61
CA LEU A 17 -24.61 8.43 30.69
C LEU A 17 -24.00 9.82 30.87
N LEU A 18 -23.68 10.19 32.11
CA LEU A 18 -23.07 11.46 32.49
C LEU A 18 -21.61 11.55 32.01
N VAL A 19 -20.88 10.43 32.06
CA VAL A 19 -19.53 10.30 31.50
C VAL A 19 -19.55 10.43 29.96
N ILE A 20 -20.50 9.78 29.29
CA ILE A 20 -20.68 9.92 27.83
C ILE A 20 -20.96 11.37 27.45
N PHE A 21 -21.80 12.08 28.23
CA PHE A 21 -22.16 13.47 27.97
C PHE A 21 -20.96 14.42 28.13
N LEU A 22 -20.15 14.23 29.18
CA LEU A 22 -18.92 15.00 29.40
C LEU A 22 -17.89 14.77 28.29
N ILE A 23 -17.72 13.53 27.83
CA ILE A 23 -16.86 13.20 26.68
C ILE A 23 -17.37 13.92 25.42
N LEU A 24 -18.68 13.94 25.19
CA LEU A 24 -19.29 14.60 24.03
C LEU A 24 -19.03 16.12 24.04
N ILE A 25 -19.20 16.77 25.19
CA ILE A 25 -18.96 18.21 25.37
C ILE A 25 -17.48 18.55 25.14
N ALA A 26 -16.55 17.77 25.73
CA ALA A 26 -15.12 17.97 25.54
C ALA A 26 -14.73 17.82 24.05
N LEU A 27 -15.33 16.86 23.35
CA LEU A 27 -15.13 16.65 21.92
C LEU A 27 -15.63 17.86 21.10
N ILE A 28 -16.80 18.40 21.42
CA ILE A 28 -17.39 19.57 20.75
C ILE A 28 -16.52 20.82 20.96
N CYS A 29 -16.07 21.09 22.18
CA CYS A 29 -15.19 22.23 22.48
C CYS A 29 -13.84 22.11 21.74
N PHE A 30 -13.26 20.92 21.67
CA PHE A 30 -12.03 20.67 20.91
C PHE A 30 -12.23 20.93 19.40
N VAL A 31 -13.36 20.49 18.84
CA VAL A 31 -13.72 20.75 17.43
C VAL A 31 -13.87 22.25 17.15
N LEU A 32 -14.54 23.00 18.03
CA LEU A 32 -14.74 24.44 17.86
C LEU A 32 -13.41 25.23 17.94
N LEU A 33 -12.53 24.90 18.90
CA LEU A 33 -11.22 25.53 19.04
C LEU A 33 -10.32 25.28 17.81
N MET A 34 -10.41 24.07 17.25
CA MET A 34 -9.71 23.71 16.01
C MET A 34 -10.27 24.45 14.78
N LEU A 35 -11.60 24.62 14.67
CA LEU A 35 -12.22 25.40 13.61
C LEU A 35 -11.84 26.88 13.68
N TYR A 36 -11.71 27.46 14.88
CA TYR A 36 -11.28 28.84 15.10
C TYR A 36 -9.83 29.07 14.64
N TYR A 37 -8.88 28.24 15.08
CA TYR A 37 -7.47 28.34 14.67
C TYR A 37 -7.33 28.23 13.14
N ARG A 38 -8.19 27.43 12.53
CA ARG A 38 -8.26 27.19 11.09
C ARG A 38 -8.84 28.38 10.30
N TYR A 39 -9.86 29.07 10.83
CA TYR A 39 -10.41 30.28 10.20
C TYR A 39 -9.34 31.38 10.10
N ASN A 40 -8.59 31.63 11.18
CA ASN A 40 -7.52 32.62 11.20
C ASN A 40 -6.34 32.30 10.26
N HIS A 41 -6.05 31.03 10.02
CA HIS A 41 -4.96 30.62 9.13
C HIS A 41 -5.29 30.86 7.65
N PHE A 42 -6.55 30.75 7.24
CA PHE A 42 -6.96 30.82 5.82
C PHE A 42 -7.28 32.23 5.30
N GLY A 43 -7.23 33.25 6.16
CA GLY A 43 -7.49 34.65 5.80
C GLY A 43 -6.29 35.42 5.21
N LYS A 44 -5.08 34.85 5.18
CA LYS A 44 -3.89 35.56 4.70
C LYS A 44 -3.87 35.67 3.16
N LYS A 45 -3.84 36.91 2.64
CA LYS A 45 -3.53 37.19 1.23
C LYS A 45 -2.03 36.98 1.03
N LEU A 46 -1.65 36.04 0.15
CA LEU A 46 -0.27 35.78 -0.25
C LEU A 46 -0.02 36.37 -1.64
N HIS A 47 1.13 37.00 -1.82
CA HIS A 47 1.55 37.62 -3.08
C HIS A 47 2.74 36.85 -3.65
N PHE A 48 2.66 36.46 -4.92
CA PHE A 48 3.77 35.84 -5.64
C PHE A 48 4.74 36.94 -6.06
N LYS A 49 6.00 36.84 -5.65
CA LYS A 49 7.03 37.83 -5.98
C LYS A 49 7.53 37.54 -7.39
N ILE A 50 7.33 38.48 -8.31
CA ILE A 50 7.78 38.41 -9.71
C ILE A 50 9.28 38.71 -9.72
N TYR A 51 10.09 37.81 -10.28
CA TYR A 51 11.45 38.13 -10.71
C TYR A 51 11.37 38.47 -12.19
N SER A 52 11.18 39.75 -12.52
CA SER A 52 11.34 40.22 -13.89
C SER A 52 12.83 40.15 -14.23
N GLN A 53 13.22 39.34 -15.21
CA GLN A 53 14.49 39.58 -15.89
C GLN A 53 14.37 40.97 -16.52
N GLY A 54 15.26 41.89 -16.11
CA GLY A 54 15.48 43.11 -16.88
C GLY A 54 15.93 42.72 -18.28
N GLU A 55 15.53 43.51 -19.28
CA GLU A 55 15.98 43.35 -20.67
C GLU A 55 17.51 43.23 -20.72
N GLY A 56 18.02 42.01 -20.84
CA GLY A 56 19.44 41.66 -20.85
C GLY A 56 19.60 40.21 -21.32
N ASP A 57 20.70 39.93 -22.02
CA ASP A 57 20.98 38.63 -22.64
C ASP A 57 20.74 37.46 -21.68
N LYS A 58 20.14 36.39 -22.20
CA LYS A 58 19.90 35.15 -21.43
C LYS A 58 21.23 34.68 -20.83
N PRO A 59 21.30 34.44 -19.50
CA PRO A 59 22.56 34.07 -18.86
C PRO A 59 23.13 32.79 -19.49
N ASP A 60 24.43 32.82 -19.78
CA ASP A 60 25.18 31.67 -20.31
C ASP A 60 25.25 30.55 -19.26
N SER A 61 25.50 29.31 -19.68
CA SER A 61 25.55 28.12 -18.80
C SER A 61 26.50 28.31 -17.60
N ARG A 62 27.63 29.00 -17.83
CA ARG A 62 28.60 29.35 -16.77
C ARG A 62 28.06 30.32 -15.72
N GLU A 63 27.16 31.21 -16.12
CA GLU A 63 26.54 32.17 -15.20
C GLU A 63 25.48 31.50 -14.33
N TRP A 64 24.76 30.50 -14.86
CA TRP A 64 23.89 29.64 -14.07
C TRP A 64 24.67 28.88 -12.99
N GLU A 65 25.80 28.26 -13.36
CA GLU A 65 26.66 27.54 -12.41
C GLU A 65 27.11 28.45 -11.27
N LYS A 66 27.63 29.63 -11.58
CA LYS A 66 28.09 30.60 -10.58
C LYS A 66 26.98 31.03 -9.63
N GLN A 67 25.81 31.39 -10.16
CA GLN A 67 24.68 31.83 -9.32
C GLN A 67 24.12 30.70 -8.43
N MET A 68 24.13 29.46 -8.92
CA MET A 68 23.71 28.30 -8.12
C MET A 68 24.75 27.95 -7.04
N PHE A 69 26.04 28.10 -7.35
CA PHE A 69 27.12 27.96 -6.37
C PHE A 69 27.01 29.01 -5.25
N ASP A 70 26.84 30.29 -5.61
CA ASP A 70 26.67 31.39 -4.65
C ASP A 70 25.40 31.19 -3.78
N LEU A 71 24.31 30.70 -4.37
CA LEU A 71 23.10 30.35 -3.63
C LEU A 71 23.39 29.27 -2.58
N ALA A 72 24.15 28.24 -2.93
CA ALA A 72 24.49 27.16 -2.02
C ALA A 72 25.26 27.66 -0.79
N GLU A 73 26.18 28.63 -0.93
CA GLU A 73 26.92 29.20 0.22
C GLU A 73 26.00 29.82 1.27
N SER A 74 24.93 30.47 0.83
CA SER A 74 23.94 31.09 1.71
C SER A 74 23.05 30.07 2.44
N HIS A 75 22.97 28.82 1.96
CA HIS A 75 22.02 27.79 2.41
C HIS A 75 22.56 26.84 3.50
N ASN A 76 23.70 27.16 4.12
CA ASN A 76 24.33 26.33 5.16
C ASN A 76 23.48 26.16 6.44
N GLN A 77 22.70 27.19 6.82
CA GLN A 77 21.96 27.19 8.09
C GLN A 77 20.51 26.72 7.92
N VAL A 78 20.30 25.42 8.12
CA VAL A 78 18.97 24.79 8.07
C VAL A 78 18.49 24.28 9.43
N ARG A 79 17.16 24.19 9.58
CA ARG A 79 16.50 23.49 10.68
C ARG A 79 15.67 22.35 10.09
N LEU A 80 15.85 21.15 10.62
CA LEU A 80 14.98 20.02 10.31
C LEU A 80 13.71 20.14 11.16
N ILE A 81 12.60 20.55 10.56
CA ILE A 81 11.26 20.50 11.17
C ILE A 81 10.35 19.73 10.24
N GLY A 82 9.43 18.93 10.80
CA GLY A 82 8.55 18.06 10.00
C GLY A 82 7.47 18.77 9.19
N TYR A 83 7.19 20.06 9.41
CA TYR A 83 6.15 20.79 8.70
C TYR A 83 6.52 22.26 8.48
N SER A 84 6.46 22.71 7.22
CA SER A 84 6.36 24.12 6.88
C SER A 84 4.92 24.45 6.52
N TYR A 85 4.26 25.29 7.33
CA TYR A 85 2.92 25.79 7.03
C TYR A 85 2.89 26.69 5.79
N VAL A 86 4.04 27.29 5.44
CA VAL A 86 4.15 28.27 4.35
C VAL A 86 3.80 27.65 3.00
N LEU A 87 4.36 26.48 2.67
CA LEU A 87 4.13 25.86 1.36
C LEU A 87 2.67 25.41 1.16
N ASN A 88 2.03 24.93 2.23
CA ASN A 88 0.62 24.53 2.17
C ASN A 88 -0.29 25.75 1.95
N ASP A 89 0.03 26.89 2.57
CA ASP A 89 -0.71 28.14 2.34
C ASP A 89 -0.54 28.64 0.90
N TYR A 90 0.69 28.62 0.37
CA TYR A 90 0.98 29.01 -1.01
C TYR A 90 0.26 28.11 -2.02
N ASN A 91 0.34 26.79 -1.83
CA ASN A 91 -0.40 25.84 -2.67
C ASN A 91 -1.91 26.08 -2.60
N GLN A 92 -2.45 26.37 -1.42
CA GLN A 92 -3.87 26.68 -1.30
C GLN A 92 -4.28 27.98 -1.96
N ALA A 93 -3.44 29.02 -1.90
CA ALA A 93 -3.65 30.26 -2.62
C ALA A 93 -3.62 30.03 -4.14
N ALA A 94 -2.61 29.32 -4.63
CA ALA A 94 -2.48 28.93 -6.03
C ALA A 94 -3.71 28.14 -6.51
N TYR A 95 -4.19 27.18 -5.72
CA TYR A 95 -5.36 26.37 -6.06
C TYR A 95 -6.64 27.21 -6.22
N LYS A 96 -6.83 28.20 -5.35
CA LYS A 96 -7.97 29.12 -5.45
C LYS A 96 -7.85 30.00 -6.69
N LYS A 97 -6.68 30.56 -6.96
CA LYS A 97 -6.43 31.39 -8.14
C LYS A 97 -6.63 30.61 -9.43
N LEU A 98 -6.09 29.40 -9.54
CA LEU A 98 -6.23 28.57 -10.75
C LEU A 98 -7.69 28.21 -11.04
N ASN A 99 -8.50 27.90 -10.01
CA ASN A 99 -9.94 27.69 -10.21
C ASN A 99 -10.65 28.99 -10.60
N LYS A 100 -10.28 30.14 -10.03
CA LYS A 100 -10.83 31.44 -10.46
C LYS A 100 -10.51 31.70 -11.93
N ILE A 101 -9.28 31.45 -12.36
CA ILE A 101 -8.85 31.56 -13.76
C ILE A 101 -9.70 30.66 -14.65
N ARG A 102 -9.89 29.39 -14.27
CA ARG A 102 -10.77 28.46 -15.00
C ARG A 102 -12.18 28.98 -15.13
N ASP A 103 -12.78 29.38 -14.01
CA ASP A 103 -14.18 29.79 -13.98
C ASP A 103 -14.35 31.05 -14.86
N SER A 104 -13.41 32.01 -14.78
CA SER A 104 -13.36 33.19 -15.66
C SER A 104 -13.19 32.86 -17.14
N ILE A 105 -12.32 31.90 -17.51
CA ILE A 105 -12.13 31.50 -18.91
C ILE A 105 -13.36 30.74 -19.43
N SER A 106 -13.97 29.90 -18.60
CA SER A 106 -15.13 29.07 -18.99
C SER A 106 -16.40 29.87 -19.29
N THR A 107 -16.49 31.10 -18.78
CA THR A 107 -17.63 32.01 -19.03
C THR A 107 -17.48 32.83 -20.32
N LEU A 108 -16.33 32.77 -21.00
CA LEU A 108 -16.08 33.56 -22.20
C LEU A 108 -16.64 32.88 -23.46
N PRO A 109 -17.09 33.65 -24.46
CA PRO A 109 -17.40 33.13 -25.79
C PRO A 109 -16.18 32.44 -26.43
N SER A 110 -16.42 31.34 -27.15
CA SER A 110 -15.38 30.59 -27.89
C SER A 110 -14.57 31.47 -28.84
N ASP A 111 -15.21 32.51 -29.39
CA ASP A 111 -14.64 33.40 -30.38
C ASP A 111 -13.58 34.34 -29.77
N ILE A 112 -13.75 34.76 -28.52
CA ILE A 112 -12.76 35.58 -27.80
C ILE A 112 -11.54 34.74 -27.40
N ILE A 113 -11.78 33.48 -27.03
CA ILE A 113 -10.70 32.54 -26.68
C ILE A 113 -9.83 32.21 -27.90
N SER A 114 -10.43 32.08 -29.09
CA SER A 114 -9.69 31.80 -30.32
C SER A 114 -8.87 33.01 -30.82
N LEU A 115 -9.31 34.23 -30.51
CA LEU A 115 -8.62 35.48 -30.85
C LEU A 115 -7.40 35.79 -29.96
N ILE A 116 -7.25 35.13 -28.82
CA ILE A 116 -6.14 35.36 -27.88
C ILE A 116 -5.33 34.05 -27.75
N PRO A 117 -4.25 33.87 -28.52
CA PRO A 117 -3.47 32.62 -28.53
C PRO A 117 -3.00 32.18 -27.13
N ALA A 118 -2.61 33.13 -26.28
CA ALA A 118 -2.18 32.86 -24.91
C ALA A 118 -3.31 32.29 -24.02
N ALA A 119 -4.57 32.70 -24.24
CA ALA A 119 -5.73 32.18 -23.52
C ALA A 119 -6.07 30.74 -23.92
N ARG A 120 -5.90 30.41 -25.20
CA ARG A 120 -6.06 29.04 -25.72
C ARG A 120 -5.08 28.07 -25.05
N TRP A 121 -3.82 28.46 -24.88
CA TRP A 121 -2.82 27.66 -24.18
C TRP A 121 -3.25 27.31 -22.74
N LEU A 122 -3.84 28.26 -22.00
CA LEU A 122 -4.37 28.01 -20.65
C LEU A 122 -5.56 27.05 -20.66
N PHE A 123 -6.49 27.22 -21.61
CA PHE A 123 -7.69 26.40 -21.72
C PHE A 123 -7.36 24.94 -22.07
N ASP A 124 -6.56 24.74 -23.13
CA ASP A 124 -6.21 23.41 -23.65
C ASP A 124 -5.40 22.58 -22.64
N ASN A 125 -4.60 23.25 -21.79
CA ASN A 125 -3.72 22.59 -20.82
C ASN A 125 -4.22 22.64 -19.37
N PHE A 126 -5.46 23.09 -19.13
CA PHE A 126 -5.98 23.26 -17.77
C PHE A 126 -5.93 21.98 -16.93
N GLN A 127 -6.25 20.84 -17.53
CA GLN A 127 -6.26 19.57 -16.83
C GLN A 127 -4.86 19.14 -16.34
N MET A 128 -3.80 19.49 -17.07
CA MET A 128 -2.42 19.24 -16.65
C MET A 128 -2.06 20.12 -15.45
N MET A 129 -2.34 21.42 -15.52
CA MET A 129 -2.12 22.36 -14.40
C MET A 129 -2.88 21.94 -13.14
N TYR A 130 -4.12 21.47 -13.32
CA TYR A 130 -4.97 20.99 -12.23
C TYR A 130 -4.50 19.67 -11.61
N ARG A 131 -3.89 18.78 -12.40
CA ARG A 131 -3.24 17.56 -11.90
C ARG A 131 -1.99 17.92 -11.09
N GLU A 132 -1.17 18.82 -11.61
CA GLU A 132 0.08 19.22 -10.97
C GLU A 132 -0.16 19.90 -9.61
N ILE A 133 -1.11 20.83 -9.52
CA ILE A 133 -1.43 21.48 -8.24
C ILE A 133 -2.01 20.51 -7.20
N LYS A 134 -2.64 19.42 -7.67
CA LYS A 134 -3.10 18.34 -6.80
C LYS A 134 -1.94 17.51 -6.27
N LYS A 135 -0.88 17.26 -7.05
CA LYS A 135 0.29 16.47 -6.62
C LYS A 135 0.81 16.96 -5.30
N VAL A 136 1.14 18.25 -5.16
CA VAL A 136 1.66 18.85 -3.91
C VAL A 136 0.74 18.64 -2.68
N ARG A 137 -0.57 18.42 -2.87
CA ARG A 137 -1.51 18.06 -1.78
C ARG A 137 -1.60 16.56 -1.51
N THR A 138 -1.37 15.72 -2.51
CA THR A 138 -1.57 14.27 -2.48
C THR A 138 -0.28 13.47 -2.30
N SER A 139 0.88 13.96 -2.77
CA SER A 139 2.16 13.24 -2.88
C SER A 139 2.98 13.12 -1.58
N GLY A 140 2.42 13.46 -0.42
CA GLY A 140 3.15 13.33 0.85
C GLY A 140 4.26 14.37 1.09
N THR A 141 4.52 15.28 0.14
CA THR A 141 5.46 16.41 0.30
C THR A 141 5.08 17.37 1.42
N SER A 142 3.79 17.50 1.73
CA SER A 142 3.31 18.21 2.93
C SER A 142 3.75 17.56 4.26
N TYR A 143 4.30 16.34 4.26
CA TYR A 143 4.62 15.53 5.45
C TYR A 143 6.10 15.12 5.52
N ALA A 144 6.90 15.45 4.50
CA ALA A 144 8.33 15.16 4.48
C ALA A 144 9.07 16.14 5.40
N VAL A 145 9.91 15.62 6.30
CA VAL A 145 10.84 16.46 7.07
C VAL A 145 11.88 16.98 6.09
N LEU A 146 11.69 18.22 5.62
CA LEU A 146 12.61 18.91 4.71
C LEU A 146 13.48 19.90 5.50
N PRO A 147 14.71 20.17 5.05
CA PRO A 147 15.54 21.24 5.60
C PRO A 147 14.90 22.61 5.38
N ILE A 148 14.63 23.35 6.47
CA ILE A 148 14.04 24.70 6.43
C ILE A 148 15.13 25.75 6.66
N LEU A 149 15.21 26.75 5.79
CA LEU A 149 16.22 27.82 5.88
C LEU A 149 15.97 28.76 7.08
N LYS A 150 17.05 29.15 7.76
CA LYS A 150 17.04 30.15 8.84
C LYS A 150 17.39 31.56 8.40
N VAL A 151 17.93 31.72 7.20
CA VAL A 151 18.38 33.01 6.63
C VAL A 151 17.22 34.00 6.58
N LYS A 152 17.49 35.29 6.83
CA LYS A 152 16.45 36.33 6.96
C LYS A 152 15.52 36.43 5.74
N GLU A 153 16.05 36.33 4.52
CA GLU A 153 15.27 36.48 3.29
C GLU A 153 14.32 35.30 3.03
N TYR A 154 14.78 34.07 3.27
CA TYR A 154 14.03 32.83 3.01
C TYR A 154 13.61 32.10 4.29
N ARG A 155 13.42 32.84 5.39
CA ARG A 155 13.12 32.26 6.69
C ARG A 155 11.83 31.43 6.64
N ASN A 156 11.89 30.18 7.12
CA ASN A 156 10.78 29.21 7.14
C ASN A 156 10.41 28.56 5.80
N PHE A 157 11.12 28.86 4.71
CA PHE A 157 10.95 28.14 3.45
C PHE A 157 11.79 26.85 3.43
N PRO A 158 11.26 25.75 2.85
CA PRO A 158 12.06 24.58 2.50
C PRO A 158 13.20 25.00 1.56
N ARG A 159 14.43 24.56 1.84
CA ARG A 159 15.60 24.86 1.04
C ARG A 159 15.39 24.49 -0.43
N ILE A 160 14.86 23.30 -0.68
CA ILE A 160 14.59 22.81 -2.03
C ILE A 160 13.59 23.66 -2.83
N TYR A 161 12.61 24.31 -2.16
CA TYR A 161 11.70 25.23 -2.83
C TYR A 161 12.44 26.48 -3.32
N VAL A 162 13.37 27.01 -2.53
CA VAL A 162 14.18 28.18 -2.93
C VAL A 162 15.11 27.83 -4.08
N VAL A 163 15.70 26.64 -4.05
CA VAL A 163 16.52 26.10 -5.16
C VAL A 163 15.68 26.00 -6.44
N ALA A 164 14.52 25.33 -6.38
CA ALA A 164 13.61 25.20 -7.52
C ALA A 164 13.16 26.57 -8.06
N LYS A 165 12.82 27.52 -7.17
CA LYS A 165 12.42 28.87 -7.56
C LYS A 165 13.56 29.63 -8.25
N LYS A 166 14.79 29.50 -7.77
CA LYS A 166 15.96 30.11 -8.41
C LYS A 166 16.24 29.48 -9.77
N MET A 167 16.11 28.15 -9.91
CA MET A 167 16.26 27.46 -11.20
C MET A 167 15.25 27.97 -12.24
N VAL A 168 13.97 28.09 -11.88
CA VAL A 168 12.92 28.65 -12.76
C VAL A 168 13.24 30.09 -13.16
N ALA A 169 13.72 30.91 -12.21
CA ALA A 169 14.06 32.31 -12.48
C ALA A 169 15.30 32.48 -13.38
N LEU A 170 16.32 31.63 -13.21
CA LEU A 170 17.54 31.66 -14.01
C LEU A 170 17.30 31.23 -15.46
N SER A 171 16.45 30.21 -15.65
CA SER A 171 16.13 29.67 -16.97
C SER A 171 15.05 30.46 -17.73
N GLY A 172 14.48 31.51 -17.12
CA GLY A 172 13.35 32.24 -17.68
C GLY A 172 12.12 31.35 -17.88
N GLY A 173 11.96 30.32 -17.05
CA GLY A 173 10.89 29.33 -17.16
C GLY A 173 11.17 28.15 -18.11
N HIS A 174 12.26 28.17 -18.88
CA HIS A 174 12.63 27.08 -19.79
C HIS A 174 13.45 26.00 -19.07
N LEU A 175 12.78 24.97 -18.54
CA LEU A 175 13.43 23.85 -17.88
C LEU A 175 13.49 22.63 -18.81
N SER A 176 14.70 22.12 -19.00
CA SER A 176 15.01 20.82 -19.62
C SER A 176 15.86 19.99 -18.64
N GLU A 177 15.93 18.68 -18.84
CA GLU A 177 16.75 17.78 -18.02
C GLU A 177 18.23 18.22 -17.98
N GLU A 178 18.79 18.62 -19.14
CA GLU A 178 20.15 19.13 -19.27
C GLU A 178 20.39 20.38 -18.42
N ASN A 179 19.51 21.38 -18.50
CA ASN A 179 19.66 22.63 -17.75
C ASN A 179 19.52 22.39 -16.24
N ILE A 180 18.59 21.51 -15.85
CA ILE A 180 18.41 21.11 -14.44
C ILE A 180 19.69 20.43 -13.94
N SER A 181 20.29 19.53 -14.74
CA SER A 181 21.53 18.83 -14.41
C SER A 181 22.66 19.80 -14.10
N VAL A 182 22.92 20.77 -14.99
CA VAL A 182 23.98 21.79 -14.83
C VAL A 182 23.79 22.58 -13.52
N MET A 183 22.59 23.12 -13.31
CA MET A 183 22.28 23.93 -12.13
C MET A 183 22.34 23.12 -10.83
N LEU A 184 21.87 21.86 -10.86
CA LEU A 184 21.84 20.98 -9.70
C LEU A 184 23.24 20.52 -9.31
N ASN A 185 24.08 20.15 -10.30
CA ASN A 185 25.47 19.77 -10.08
C ASN A 185 26.27 20.94 -9.48
N ALA A 186 26.14 22.15 -10.02
CA ALA A 186 26.78 23.34 -9.48
C ALA A 186 26.39 23.62 -8.02
N TYR A 187 25.11 23.45 -7.67
CA TYR A 187 24.64 23.62 -6.30
C TYR A 187 25.21 22.55 -5.35
N GLN A 188 25.19 21.28 -5.77
CA GLN A 188 25.61 20.15 -4.94
C GLN A 188 27.13 20.10 -4.69
N GLN A 189 27.95 20.79 -5.49
CA GLN A 189 29.39 20.94 -5.24
C GLN A 189 29.70 21.54 -3.86
N LYS A 190 28.87 22.47 -3.37
CA LYS A 190 29.09 23.11 -2.07
C LYS A 190 28.35 22.40 -0.94
N ILE A 191 27.09 22.05 -1.15
CA ILE A 191 26.25 21.41 -0.14
C ILE A 191 25.45 20.27 -0.78
N PRO A 192 25.66 19.01 -0.35
CA PRO A 192 24.84 17.91 -0.84
C PRO A 192 23.39 18.10 -0.40
N LEU A 193 22.48 17.92 -1.35
CA LEU A 193 21.05 17.88 -1.04
C LEU A 193 20.73 16.53 -0.38
N THR A 194 19.76 16.56 0.54
CA THR A 194 19.32 15.33 1.21
C THR A 194 18.54 14.44 0.24
N ASP A 195 18.49 13.14 0.55
CA ASP A 195 17.72 12.13 -0.20
C ASP A 195 16.29 12.61 -0.50
N ARG A 196 15.64 13.19 0.51
CA ARG A 196 14.26 13.70 0.39
C ARG A 196 14.14 14.98 -0.43
N GLU A 197 15.17 15.82 -0.47
CA GLU A 197 15.14 17.03 -1.28
C GLU A 197 15.24 16.69 -2.76
N ILE A 198 16.13 15.76 -3.14
CA ILE A 198 16.25 15.29 -4.52
C ILE A 198 14.94 14.63 -4.99
N TRP A 199 14.35 13.76 -4.17
CA TRP A 199 13.08 13.09 -4.49
C TRP A 199 11.93 14.07 -4.76
N VAL A 200 11.91 15.21 -4.07
CA VAL A 200 10.80 16.19 -4.12
C VAL A 200 11.07 17.30 -5.14
N LEU A 201 12.26 17.36 -5.72
CA LEU A 201 12.67 18.44 -6.63
C LEU A 201 11.76 18.57 -7.88
N PRO A 202 11.42 17.50 -8.63
CA PRO A 202 10.54 17.62 -9.79
C PRO A 202 9.17 18.23 -9.44
N GLU A 203 8.57 17.80 -8.32
CA GLU A 203 7.31 18.37 -7.83
C GLU A 203 7.44 19.85 -7.42
N MET A 204 8.58 20.25 -6.84
CA MET A 204 8.82 21.65 -6.47
C MET A 204 9.04 22.53 -7.69
N LEU A 205 9.71 22.02 -8.73
CA LEU A 205 9.86 22.73 -10.00
C LEU A 205 8.49 22.90 -10.67
N GLY A 206 7.68 21.84 -10.75
CA GLY A 206 6.31 21.91 -11.24
C GLY A 206 5.46 22.92 -10.46
N PHE A 207 5.59 22.94 -9.13
CA PHE A 207 4.92 23.94 -8.30
C PHE A 207 5.38 25.38 -8.60
N CYS A 208 6.69 25.63 -8.74
CA CYS A 208 7.22 26.95 -9.06
C CYS A 208 6.79 27.42 -10.46
N LEU A 209 6.78 26.53 -11.46
CA LEU A 209 6.25 26.83 -12.80
C LEU A 209 4.77 27.20 -12.74
N LEU A 210 3.96 26.51 -11.93
CA LEU A 210 2.56 26.87 -11.72
C LEU A 210 2.40 28.26 -11.08
N GLU A 211 3.28 28.66 -10.16
CA GLU A 211 3.26 30.01 -9.61
C GLU A 211 3.44 31.06 -10.72
N GLU A 212 4.41 30.87 -11.60
CA GLU A 212 4.66 31.76 -12.75
C GLU A 212 3.52 31.74 -13.76
N ILE A 213 2.96 30.56 -14.06
CA ILE A 213 1.78 30.44 -14.93
C ILE A 213 0.60 31.23 -14.37
N ILE A 214 0.37 31.20 -13.05
CA ILE A 214 -0.71 31.95 -12.41
C ILE A 214 -0.49 33.46 -12.55
N VAL A 215 0.76 33.93 -12.49
CA VAL A 215 1.09 35.35 -12.69
C VAL A 215 0.77 35.76 -14.13
N ILE A 216 1.27 35.02 -15.13
CA ILE A 216 1.00 35.30 -16.55
C ILE A 216 -0.49 35.15 -16.88
N ALA A 217 -1.19 34.19 -16.25
CA ALA A 217 -2.62 34.02 -16.42
C ALA A 217 -3.44 35.19 -15.89
N ASP A 218 -3.03 35.82 -14.77
CA ASP A 218 -3.67 37.03 -14.26
C ASP A 218 -3.53 38.18 -15.29
N GLU A 219 -2.40 38.29 -15.99
CA GLU A 219 -2.20 39.27 -17.09
C GLU A 219 -3.05 38.95 -18.33
N ILE A 220 -3.13 37.68 -18.72
CA ILE A 220 -3.99 37.22 -19.84
C ILE A 220 -5.46 37.52 -19.53
N LEU A 221 -5.92 37.26 -18.30
CA LEU A 221 -7.28 37.61 -17.88
C LEU A 221 -7.55 39.12 -17.91
N HIS A 222 -6.55 39.94 -17.59
CA HIS A 222 -6.67 41.39 -17.71
C HIS A 222 -6.87 41.81 -19.18
N ILE A 223 -6.12 41.21 -20.12
CA ILE A 223 -6.31 41.49 -21.56
C ILE A 223 -7.68 41.01 -22.06
N ILE A 224 -8.12 39.83 -21.60
CA ILE A 224 -9.47 39.34 -21.89
C ILE A 224 -10.54 40.33 -21.41
N ASP A 225 -10.43 40.84 -20.18
CA ASP A 225 -11.36 41.83 -19.63
C ASP A 225 -11.35 43.12 -20.45
N VAL A 226 -10.17 43.61 -20.83
CA VAL A 226 -10.00 44.79 -21.70
C VAL A 226 -10.67 44.58 -23.06
N LYS A 227 -10.47 43.43 -23.72
CA LYS A 227 -11.12 43.11 -25.00
C LYS A 227 -12.62 42.91 -24.86
N SER A 228 -13.09 42.29 -23.79
CA SER A 228 -14.52 42.15 -23.48
C SER A 228 -15.20 43.51 -23.25
N LYS A 229 -14.50 44.47 -22.61
CA LYS A 229 -14.97 45.86 -22.49
C LYS A 229 -15.04 46.58 -23.84
N ALA A 230 -14.10 46.34 -24.74
CA ALA A 230 -14.15 46.87 -26.11
C ALA A 230 -15.37 46.33 -26.90
N ASP A 231 -15.65 45.04 -26.77
CA ASP A 231 -16.84 44.39 -27.33
C ASP A 231 -18.13 45.01 -26.77
N LYS A 232 -18.20 45.18 -25.45
CA LYS A 232 -19.34 45.79 -24.76
C LYS A 232 -19.54 47.25 -25.18
N PHE A 233 -18.45 48.02 -25.26
CA PHE A 233 -18.46 49.41 -25.70
C PHE A 233 -19.08 49.56 -27.11
N LEU A 234 -18.72 48.68 -28.05
CA LEU A 234 -19.31 48.68 -29.39
C LEU A 234 -20.78 48.26 -29.39
N ARG A 235 -21.15 47.20 -28.65
CA ARG A 235 -22.53 46.70 -28.59
C ARG A 235 -23.51 47.72 -27.99
N GLU A 236 -23.15 48.31 -26.85
CA GLU A 236 -23.99 49.32 -26.18
C GLU A 236 -24.24 50.56 -27.06
N LYS A 237 -23.26 50.93 -27.88
CA LYS A 237 -23.35 52.09 -28.78
C LYS A 237 -24.02 51.77 -30.12
N GLN A 238 -24.02 50.51 -30.55
CA GLN A 238 -24.80 50.05 -31.71
C GLN A 238 -26.29 49.92 -31.39
N GLU A 239 -26.65 49.36 -30.22
CA GLU A 239 -28.05 49.20 -29.82
C GLU A 239 -28.77 50.55 -29.65
N SER A 240 -28.03 51.64 -29.43
CA SER A 240 -28.59 53.00 -29.35
C SER A 240 -28.97 53.63 -30.70
N ASN A 241 -28.65 53.03 -31.85
CA ASN A 241 -28.90 53.63 -33.16
C ASN A 241 -29.53 52.65 -34.17
N GLN A 242 -30.73 52.98 -34.66
CA GLN A 242 -31.49 52.18 -35.65
C GLN A 242 -31.19 52.51 -37.13
N GLY A 243 -30.00 53.04 -37.48
CA GLY A 243 -29.67 53.21 -38.90
C GLY A 243 -28.29 53.79 -39.19
N LEU A 244 -27.62 53.18 -40.17
CA LEU A 244 -26.36 53.51 -40.85
C LEU A 244 -25.13 53.84 -39.96
N THR A 245 -24.04 53.13 -40.27
CA THR A 245 -22.70 53.18 -39.67
C THR A 245 -22.09 54.59 -39.59
N ASP A 246 -22.49 55.38 -38.60
CA ASP A 246 -21.87 56.67 -38.26
C ASP A 246 -20.90 56.50 -37.08
N ILE A 247 -19.64 56.92 -37.27
CA ILE A 247 -18.56 56.81 -36.29
C ILE A 247 -18.69 57.83 -35.14
N SER A 248 -19.55 58.84 -35.29
CA SER A 248 -19.80 59.89 -34.30
C SER A 248 -20.17 59.35 -32.91
N THR A 249 -20.92 58.24 -32.87
CA THR A 249 -21.34 57.55 -31.63
C THR A 249 -20.17 56.95 -30.82
N LEU A 250 -19.03 56.71 -31.47
CA LEU A 250 -17.83 56.12 -30.87
C LEU A 250 -16.80 57.19 -30.44
N LEU A 251 -17.06 58.47 -30.74
CA LEU A 251 -16.22 59.62 -30.35
C LEU A 251 -16.71 60.20 -29.01
N CYS A 252 -16.55 59.43 -27.93
CA CYS A 252 -16.97 59.82 -26.58
C CYS A 252 -15.86 59.56 -25.54
N GLU A 253 -16.01 60.11 -24.34
CA GLU A 253 -15.04 59.86 -23.27
C GLU A 253 -15.09 58.40 -22.80
N ILE A 254 -13.92 57.76 -22.78
CA ILE A 254 -13.68 56.41 -22.25
C ILE A 254 -13.06 56.53 -20.85
N GLU A 255 -13.17 55.50 -20.00
CA GLU A 255 -12.44 55.43 -18.73
C GLU A 255 -10.92 55.70 -18.89
N ASP A 256 -10.33 56.44 -17.95
CA ASP A 256 -8.94 56.91 -18.03
C ASP A 256 -7.89 55.78 -18.15
N ASN A 257 -8.18 54.59 -17.60
CA ASN A 257 -7.35 53.40 -17.68
C ASN A 257 -7.32 52.74 -19.08
N LEU A 258 -8.31 53.02 -19.93
CA LEU A 258 -8.49 52.43 -21.26
C LEU A 258 -8.10 53.40 -22.39
N LYS A 259 -8.06 54.72 -22.14
CA LYS A 259 -7.75 55.78 -23.13
C LYS A 259 -6.45 55.58 -23.91
N ILE A 260 -5.44 54.92 -23.32
CA ILE A 260 -4.12 54.70 -23.95
C ILE A 260 -3.83 53.19 -24.08
N ASN A 261 -4.83 52.33 -23.85
CA ASN A 261 -4.62 50.89 -23.88
C ASN A 261 -4.62 50.38 -25.33
N TYR A 262 -3.44 50.00 -25.83
CA TYR A 262 -3.28 49.49 -27.20
C TYR A 262 -4.14 48.24 -27.48
N SER A 263 -4.33 47.34 -26.51
CA SER A 263 -5.15 46.13 -26.68
C SER A 263 -6.64 46.43 -26.79
N PHE A 264 -7.13 47.45 -26.06
CA PHE A 264 -8.51 47.92 -26.18
C PHE A 264 -8.79 48.45 -27.59
N HIS A 265 -7.98 49.43 -28.03
CA HIS A 265 -8.18 50.06 -29.33
C HIS A 265 -7.91 49.09 -30.49
N ALA A 266 -6.92 48.20 -30.40
CA ALA A 266 -6.69 47.16 -31.41
C ALA A 266 -7.93 46.27 -31.62
N HIS A 267 -8.62 45.90 -30.54
CA HIS A 267 -9.83 45.09 -30.62
C HIS A 267 -11.03 45.86 -31.20
N VAL A 268 -11.21 47.13 -30.81
CA VAL A 268 -12.23 48.00 -31.43
C VAL A 268 -11.98 48.15 -32.93
N LEU A 269 -10.73 48.38 -33.35
CA LEU A 269 -10.35 48.48 -34.77
C LEU A 269 -10.62 47.18 -35.53
N TYR A 270 -10.34 46.02 -34.93
CA TYR A 270 -10.65 44.71 -35.49
C TYR A 270 -12.15 44.54 -35.75
N LEU A 271 -12.99 44.89 -34.77
CA LEU A 271 -14.45 44.81 -34.87
C LEU A 271 -15.00 45.79 -35.91
N LEU A 272 -14.51 47.04 -35.94
CA LEU A 272 -14.88 48.04 -36.95
C LEU A 272 -14.55 47.59 -38.37
N LYS A 273 -13.40 46.94 -38.57
CA LYS A 273 -13.04 46.35 -39.87
C LYS A 273 -13.98 45.21 -40.28
N ASN A 274 -14.34 44.33 -39.35
CA ASN A 274 -15.29 43.24 -39.61
C ASN A 274 -16.71 43.75 -39.93
N MET A 275 -17.05 44.95 -39.46
CA MET A 275 -18.32 45.64 -39.75
C MET A 275 -18.26 46.55 -41.01
N SER A 276 -17.19 46.46 -41.81
CA SER A 276 -17.00 47.17 -43.09
C SER A 276 -16.97 48.71 -43.01
N PHE A 277 -16.49 49.29 -41.90
CA PHE A 277 -16.28 50.73 -41.81
C PHE A 277 -15.14 51.21 -42.75
N HIS A 278 -15.30 52.39 -43.38
CA HIS A 278 -14.27 53.00 -44.22
C HIS A 278 -13.02 53.42 -43.42
N GLU A 279 -11.84 53.35 -44.05
CA GLU A 279 -10.56 53.72 -43.42
C GLU A 279 -10.54 55.15 -42.88
N ALA A 280 -11.21 56.10 -43.55
CA ALA A 280 -11.33 57.48 -43.09
C ALA A 280 -12.05 57.60 -41.75
N SER A 281 -13.05 56.75 -41.49
CA SER A 281 -13.80 56.71 -40.23
C SER A 281 -12.92 56.14 -39.11
N VAL A 282 -12.17 55.08 -39.42
CA VAL A 282 -11.21 54.45 -38.49
C VAL A 282 -10.12 55.46 -38.08
N GLN A 283 -9.63 56.27 -39.01
CA GLN A 283 -8.64 57.31 -38.73
C GLN A 283 -9.19 58.41 -37.82
N LYS A 284 -10.45 58.85 -38.03
CA LYS A 284 -11.13 59.81 -37.15
C LYS A 284 -11.27 59.31 -35.71
N TYR A 285 -11.55 58.01 -35.54
CA TYR A 285 -11.60 57.38 -34.22
C TYR A 285 -10.23 57.47 -33.52
N LEU A 286 -9.15 57.17 -34.22
CA LEU A 286 -7.78 57.24 -33.67
C LEU A 286 -7.37 58.67 -33.31
N GLU A 287 -7.67 59.64 -34.18
CA GLU A 287 -7.37 61.06 -33.92
C GLU A 287 -8.07 61.59 -32.68
N TYR A 288 -9.32 61.18 -32.43
CA TYR A 288 -10.07 61.59 -31.26
C TYR A 288 -9.55 60.97 -29.96
N HIS A 289 -9.34 59.64 -29.94
CA HIS A 289 -8.96 58.92 -28.71
C HIS A 289 -7.46 59.07 -28.35
N PHE A 290 -6.60 59.31 -29.34
CA PHE A 290 -5.16 59.59 -29.12
C PHE A 290 -4.80 61.08 -29.24
N ALA A 291 -5.78 61.99 -29.22
CA ALA A 291 -5.56 63.43 -29.32
C ALA A 291 -4.57 63.99 -28.28
N SER A 292 -4.51 63.37 -27.10
CA SER A 292 -3.63 63.74 -25.98
C SER A 292 -2.14 63.39 -26.21
N VAL A 293 -1.82 62.54 -27.20
CA VAL A 293 -0.47 61.99 -27.40
C VAL A 293 0.40 62.86 -28.33
N GLY A 294 -0.16 63.93 -28.92
CA GLY A 294 0.61 64.94 -29.68
C GLY A 294 1.25 64.44 -30.99
N ARG A 295 0.94 63.21 -31.42
CA ARG A 295 1.44 62.58 -32.65
C ARG A 295 0.30 61.85 -33.37
N GLN A 296 0.30 61.88 -34.71
CA GLN A 296 -0.58 61.02 -35.51
C GLN A 296 -0.20 59.54 -35.34
N VAL A 297 -1.02 58.80 -34.58
CA VAL A 297 -0.89 57.34 -34.42
C VAL A 297 -1.54 56.64 -35.61
N LYS A 298 -0.79 55.75 -36.27
CA LYS A 298 -1.31 54.95 -37.39
C LYS A 298 -1.90 53.64 -36.90
N THR A 299 -2.89 53.11 -37.61
CA THR A 299 -3.49 51.78 -37.35
C THR A 299 -2.43 50.67 -37.27
N SER A 300 -1.39 50.72 -38.12
CA SER A 300 -0.29 49.76 -38.12
C SER A 300 0.56 49.78 -36.85
N GLU A 301 0.71 50.94 -36.20
CA GLU A 301 1.47 51.09 -34.96
C GLU A 301 0.76 50.43 -33.77
N ILE A 302 -0.58 50.55 -33.72
CA ILE A 302 -1.42 49.92 -32.68
C ILE A 302 -1.39 48.39 -32.83
N PHE A 303 -1.60 47.87 -34.03
CA PHE A 303 -1.52 46.42 -34.28
C PHE A 303 -0.11 45.86 -34.03
N LEU A 304 0.95 46.62 -34.31
CA LEU A 304 2.33 46.20 -34.02
C LEU A 304 2.61 46.14 -32.52
N LYS A 305 2.09 47.11 -31.74
CA LYS A 305 2.20 47.10 -30.27
C LYS A 305 1.38 45.97 -29.66
N GLU A 306 0.15 45.74 -30.12
CA GLU A 306 -0.68 44.61 -29.67
C GLU A 306 -0.03 43.27 -30.02
N GLY A 307 0.46 43.10 -31.25
CA GLY A 307 1.16 41.88 -31.67
C GLY A 307 2.41 41.59 -30.83
N LYS A 308 3.13 42.62 -30.35
CA LYS A 308 4.23 42.44 -29.40
C LYS A 308 3.74 41.93 -28.03
N ILE A 309 2.64 42.47 -27.51
CA ILE A 309 2.05 42.04 -26.24
C ILE A 309 1.55 40.60 -26.34
N GLU A 310 0.79 40.27 -27.39
CA GLU A 310 0.27 38.93 -27.63
C GLU A 310 1.39 37.91 -27.83
N SER A 311 2.41 38.24 -28.64
CA SER A 311 3.56 37.37 -28.86
C SER A 311 4.38 37.15 -27.59
N PHE A 312 4.56 38.19 -26.77
CA PHE A 312 5.24 38.08 -25.48
C PHE A 312 4.49 37.13 -24.53
N LEU A 313 3.19 37.34 -24.34
CA LEU A 313 2.36 36.52 -23.46
C LEU A 313 2.25 35.09 -23.97
N GLU A 314 2.06 34.89 -25.28
CA GLU A 314 2.01 33.57 -25.89
C GLU A 314 3.34 32.83 -25.72
N THR A 315 4.48 33.49 -25.96
CA THR A 315 5.80 32.87 -25.82
C THR A 315 6.06 32.46 -24.38
N ASN A 316 5.74 33.33 -23.40
CA ASN A 316 5.94 33.04 -21.99
C ASN A 316 5.04 31.90 -21.51
N ILE A 317 3.73 31.95 -21.80
CA ILE A 317 2.82 30.90 -21.35
C ILE A 317 3.12 29.56 -22.03
N ARG A 318 3.47 29.58 -23.32
CA ARG A 318 3.90 28.38 -24.06
C ARG A 318 5.14 27.77 -23.43
N THR A 319 6.16 28.59 -23.15
CA THR A 319 7.42 28.11 -22.54
C THR A 319 7.16 27.44 -21.20
N LEU A 320 6.39 28.09 -20.31
CA LEU A 320 6.08 27.54 -19.00
C LEU A 320 5.26 26.25 -19.08
N ILE A 321 4.31 26.15 -20.00
CA ILE A 321 3.49 24.94 -20.19
C ILE A 321 4.31 23.80 -20.78
N VAL A 322 5.19 24.08 -21.76
CA VAL A 322 6.08 23.08 -22.35
C VAL A 322 7.04 22.56 -21.29
N SER A 323 7.71 23.42 -20.54
CA SER A 323 8.60 22.98 -19.46
C SER A 323 7.88 22.23 -18.34
N LEU A 324 6.62 22.59 -18.04
CA LEU A 324 5.81 21.81 -17.11
C LEU A 324 5.49 20.41 -17.66
N ARG A 325 5.32 20.27 -18.97
CA ARG A 325 5.14 18.98 -19.63
C ARG A 325 6.44 18.16 -19.60
N ASP A 326 7.56 18.78 -19.93
CA ASP A 326 8.87 18.12 -19.97
C ASP A 326 9.22 17.54 -18.59
N ILE A 327 9.02 18.31 -17.51
CA ILE A 327 9.22 17.82 -16.12
C ILE A 327 8.31 16.65 -15.78
N ASN A 328 7.09 16.63 -16.32
CA ASN A 328 6.14 15.53 -16.11
C ASN A 328 6.51 14.24 -16.88
N GLU A 329 7.39 14.35 -17.88
CA GLU A 329 7.87 13.22 -18.68
C GLU A 329 9.21 12.66 -18.18
N VAL A 330 9.90 13.36 -17.27
CA VAL A 330 11.15 12.89 -16.64
C VAL A 330 10.92 11.58 -15.89
N ASP A 331 11.81 10.62 -16.11
CA ASP A 331 11.88 9.38 -15.34
C ASP A 331 12.41 9.69 -13.93
N GLU A 332 11.49 9.87 -12.97
CA GLU A 332 11.80 10.22 -11.58
C GLU A 332 12.81 9.27 -10.94
N GLU A 333 12.82 7.99 -11.33
CA GLU A 333 13.72 6.98 -10.76
C GLU A 333 15.15 7.18 -11.26
N LYS A 334 15.34 7.32 -12.58
CA LYS A 334 16.66 7.60 -13.16
C LYS A 334 17.22 8.93 -12.69
N PHE A 335 16.38 9.96 -12.68
CA PHE A 335 16.74 11.27 -12.15
C PHE A 335 17.23 11.16 -10.70
N PHE A 336 16.50 10.41 -9.87
CA PHE A 336 16.89 10.22 -8.49
C PHE A 336 18.21 9.43 -8.35
N GLU A 337 18.41 8.39 -9.14
CA GLU A 337 19.63 7.57 -9.11
C GLU A 337 20.88 8.37 -9.50
N GLU A 338 20.76 9.27 -10.47
CA GLU A 338 21.85 10.10 -10.94
C GLU A 338 22.28 11.15 -9.90
N TYR A 339 21.33 11.88 -9.32
CA TYR A 339 21.64 13.03 -8.46
C TYR A 339 21.69 12.74 -6.95
N SER A 340 21.29 11.54 -6.52
CA SER A 340 21.32 11.17 -5.10
C SER A 340 22.71 10.70 -4.65
N SER A 341 23.36 11.49 -3.79
CA SER A 341 24.64 11.13 -3.16
C SER A 341 24.57 9.82 -2.38
N LEU A 342 23.45 9.52 -1.72
CA LEU A 342 23.27 8.26 -1.01
C LEU A 342 23.22 7.07 -1.96
N GLU A 343 22.57 7.23 -3.12
CA GLU A 343 22.49 6.17 -4.11
C GLU A 343 23.88 5.84 -4.67
N GLN A 344 24.65 6.87 -5.03
CA GLN A 344 26.00 6.71 -5.55
C GLN A 344 26.98 6.06 -4.55
N ILE A 345 26.81 6.31 -3.24
CA ILE A 345 27.66 5.69 -2.21
C ILE A 345 27.22 4.24 -1.96
N LEU A 346 25.92 3.98 -1.84
CA LEU A 346 25.42 2.64 -1.56
C LEU A 346 25.55 1.69 -2.76
N SER A 347 25.59 2.20 -3.98
CA SER A 347 25.85 1.40 -5.20
C SER A 347 27.28 0.84 -5.27
N GLN A 348 28.21 1.38 -4.46
CA GLN A 348 29.57 0.85 -4.29
C GLN A 348 29.63 -0.34 -3.32
N ASP A 349 28.48 -0.93 -2.98
CA ASP A 349 28.36 -2.14 -2.18
C ASP A 349 29.34 -3.24 -2.67
N PRO A 350 30.27 -3.71 -1.81
CA PRO A 350 31.29 -4.69 -2.22
C PRO A 350 30.71 -5.98 -2.82
N ASP A 351 29.59 -6.46 -2.29
CA ASP A 351 28.89 -7.66 -2.81
C ASP A 351 28.04 -7.37 -4.07
N GLY A 352 27.93 -6.11 -4.50
CA GLY A 352 27.13 -5.69 -5.65
C GLY A 352 25.63 -5.97 -5.53
N VAL A 353 25.14 -6.23 -4.32
CA VAL A 353 23.74 -6.63 -4.06
C VAL A 353 22.84 -5.40 -4.15
N TYR A 354 23.28 -4.27 -3.60
CA TYR A 354 22.47 -3.05 -3.55
C TYR A 354 21.93 -2.61 -4.92
N SER A 355 22.76 -2.61 -5.96
CA SER A 355 22.37 -2.22 -7.32
C SER A 355 21.39 -3.21 -7.99
N LYS A 356 21.34 -4.45 -7.50
CA LYS A 356 20.41 -5.49 -7.96
C LYS A 356 19.09 -5.49 -7.18
N MET A 357 18.95 -4.63 -6.16
CA MET A 357 17.74 -4.54 -5.34
C MET A 357 16.62 -3.77 -6.05
N ASP A 358 15.38 -4.08 -5.69
CA ASP A 358 14.27 -3.24 -6.13
C ASP A 358 14.27 -1.86 -5.45
N LEU A 359 13.54 -0.92 -6.04
CA LEU A 359 13.50 0.48 -5.61
C LEU A 359 12.97 0.63 -4.18
N GLU A 360 11.97 -0.18 -3.82
CA GLU A 360 11.40 -0.16 -2.47
C GLU A 360 12.45 -0.56 -1.43
N ALA A 361 13.25 -1.57 -1.72
CA ALA A 361 14.29 -2.07 -0.84
C ALA A 361 15.50 -1.13 -0.77
N ARG A 362 15.92 -0.52 -1.88
CA ARG A 362 16.93 0.56 -1.86
C ARG A 362 16.45 1.75 -1.03
N GLY A 363 15.20 2.17 -1.22
CA GLY A 363 14.55 3.21 -0.40
C GLY A 363 14.48 2.85 1.09
N MET A 364 14.32 1.57 1.46
CA MET A 364 14.39 1.14 2.86
C MET A 364 15.76 1.41 3.48
N TYR A 365 16.84 1.13 2.75
CA TYR A 365 18.22 1.31 3.22
C TYR A 365 18.54 2.80 3.41
N ARG A 366 18.25 3.62 2.39
CA ARG A 366 18.38 5.08 2.46
C ARG A 366 17.55 5.66 3.61
N GLY A 367 16.33 5.15 3.80
CA GLY A 367 15.45 5.53 4.90
C GLY A 367 16.02 5.28 6.31
N ILE A 368 16.91 4.29 6.50
CA ILE A 368 17.62 4.08 7.77
C ILE A 368 18.67 5.17 7.99
N ILE A 369 19.43 5.51 6.95
CA ILE A 369 20.43 6.58 6.99
C ILE A 369 19.77 7.92 7.34
N VAL A 370 18.68 8.27 6.65
CA VAL A 370 17.88 9.49 6.94
C VAL A 370 17.40 9.51 8.40
N LYS A 371 16.94 8.37 8.94
CA LYS A 371 16.52 8.27 10.36
C LYS A 371 17.69 8.49 11.32
N LEU A 372 18.87 7.97 11.01
CA LEU A 372 20.08 8.14 11.81
C LEU A 372 20.57 9.59 11.77
N SER A 373 20.63 10.17 10.56
CA SER A 373 20.95 11.58 10.30
C SER A 373 20.06 12.50 11.14
N HIS A 374 18.74 12.33 11.07
CA HIS A 374 17.81 13.16 11.84
C HIS A 374 17.95 12.96 13.36
N ARG A 375 18.17 11.73 13.84
CA ARG A 375 18.27 11.45 15.28
C ARG A 375 19.55 12.00 15.90
N TYR A 376 20.68 11.92 15.19
CA TYR A 376 21.99 12.30 15.71
C TYR A 376 22.52 13.62 15.13
N LYS A 377 21.76 14.28 14.26
CA LYS A 377 22.13 15.54 13.57
C LYS A 377 23.46 15.42 12.81
N LEU A 378 23.64 14.31 12.11
CA LEU A 378 24.81 14.03 11.27
C LEU A 378 24.43 14.14 9.78
N VAL A 379 25.41 14.40 8.92
CA VAL A 379 25.20 14.45 7.46
C VAL A 379 24.93 13.04 6.94
N GLU A 380 23.96 12.92 6.02
CA GLU A 380 23.54 11.63 5.43
C GLU A 380 24.69 10.93 4.71
N GLU A 381 25.45 11.68 3.90
CA GLU A 381 26.63 11.22 3.16
C GLU A 381 27.69 10.60 4.09
N LYS A 382 27.95 11.22 5.24
CA LYS A 382 28.93 10.70 6.21
C LYS A 382 28.50 9.32 6.73
N ILE A 383 27.23 9.15 7.09
CA ILE A 383 26.71 7.88 7.60
C ILE A 383 26.80 6.80 6.51
N ALA A 384 26.51 7.15 5.26
CA ALA A 384 26.64 6.25 4.13
C ALA A 384 28.09 5.79 3.93
N LYS A 385 29.06 6.72 3.95
CA LYS A 385 30.49 6.40 3.86
C LYS A 385 30.96 5.54 5.03
N ASP A 386 30.56 5.86 6.26
CA ASP A 386 30.89 5.05 7.45
C ASP A 386 30.36 3.61 7.32
N CYS A 387 29.17 3.45 6.74
CA CYS A 387 28.54 2.16 6.47
C CYS A 387 29.27 1.39 5.36
N LEU A 388 29.61 2.06 4.27
CA LEU A 388 30.36 1.47 3.16
C LEU A 388 31.74 1.00 3.62
N GLU A 389 32.45 1.82 4.39
CA GLU A 389 33.78 1.44 4.91
C GLU A 389 33.70 0.22 5.84
N LEU A 390 32.63 0.08 6.63
CA LEU A 390 32.40 -1.14 7.43
C LEU A 390 32.14 -2.37 6.54
N ALA A 391 31.40 -2.20 5.44
CA ALA A 391 31.16 -3.26 4.48
C ALA A 391 32.45 -3.66 3.75
N VAL A 392 33.28 -2.70 3.35
CA VAL A 392 34.58 -2.96 2.72
C VAL A 392 35.54 -3.70 3.68
N GLN A 393 35.55 -3.33 4.97
CA GLN A 393 36.40 -4.01 5.96
C GLN A 393 35.95 -5.44 6.24
N GLY A 394 34.64 -5.71 6.16
CA GLY A 394 34.08 -7.01 6.50
C GLY A 394 34.26 -7.38 7.97
N ARG A 395 33.57 -8.44 8.40
CA ARG A 395 33.71 -9.01 9.74
C ARG A 395 33.28 -10.47 9.75
N ASP A 396 34.09 -11.35 10.29
CA ASP A 396 33.87 -12.79 10.23
C ASP A 396 32.68 -13.28 11.07
N ASP A 397 32.34 -12.56 12.15
CA ASP A 397 31.23 -12.91 13.04
C ASP A 397 29.85 -12.46 12.52
N LEU A 398 29.81 -11.80 11.36
CA LEU A 398 28.60 -11.28 10.74
C LEU A 398 28.38 -11.93 9.37
N TYR A 399 27.20 -12.52 9.19
CA TYR A 399 26.79 -13.06 7.90
C TYR A 399 26.58 -11.94 6.86
N CYS A 400 27.08 -12.14 5.64
CA CYS A 400 27.09 -11.12 4.57
C CYS A 400 27.72 -9.78 5.02
N SER A 401 28.84 -9.85 5.74
CA SER A 401 29.49 -8.66 6.29
C SER A 401 30.08 -7.70 5.26
N HIS A 402 30.17 -8.11 3.99
CA HIS A 402 30.57 -7.26 2.88
C HIS A 402 29.39 -6.54 2.20
N HIS A 403 28.15 -6.83 2.61
CA HIS A 403 26.96 -6.14 2.13
C HIS A 403 26.55 -4.99 3.06
N VAL A 404 26.33 -3.79 2.52
CA VAL A 404 25.87 -2.60 3.28
C VAL A 404 24.58 -2.87 4.09
N GLY A 405 23.70 -3.73 3.58
CA GLY A 405 22.47 -4.10 4.26
C GLY A 405 22.67 -4.81 5.60
N ALA A 406 23.78 -5.52 5.79
CA ALA A 406 24.10 -6.21 7.04
C ALA A 406 24.28 -5.22 8.21
N TYR A 407 24.73 -3.99 7.91
CA TYR A 407 24.89 -2.90 8.87
C TYR A 407 23.67 -1.97 8.96
N LEU A 408 22.89 -1.82 7.89
CA LEU A 408 21.70 -0.96 7.91
C LEU A 408 20.47 -1.64 8.52
N LEU A 409 20.16 -2.86 8.06
CA LEU A 409 18.99 -3.63 8.52
C LEU A 409 19.36 -4.86 9.34
N GLY A 410 20.54 -5.43 9.08
CA GLY A 410 21.01 -6.66 9.69
C GLY A 410 21.52 -6.51 11.13
N LYS A 411 22.23 -7.55 11.59
CA LYS A 411 22.80 -7.60 12.95
C LYS A 411 23.96 -6.63 13.15
N GLY A 412 24.57 -6.10 12.09
CA GLY A 412 25.64 -5.10 12.13
C GLY A 412 25.18 -3.70 12.54
N TYR A 413 23.88 -3.43 12.65
CA TYR A 413 23.35 -2.12 13.03
C TYR A 413 23.96 -1.49 14.31
N PRO A 414 24.20 -2.24 15.41
CA PRO A 414 24.89 -1.68 16.58
C PRO A 414 26.34 -1.24 16.29
N ILE A 415 27.01 -1.87 15.33
CA ILE A 415 28.39 -1.53 14.91
C ILE A 415 28.38 -0.21 14.15
N LEU A 416 27.51 -0.08 13.14
CA LEU A 416 27.31 1.19 12.43
C LEU A 416 26.97 2.32 13.41
N LYS A 417 26.04 2.06 14.33
CA LYS A 417 25.67 3.03 15.37
C LYS A 417 26.85 3.43 16.26
N ALA A 418 27.76 2.51 16.60
CA ALA A 418 28.93 2.84 17.40
C ALA A 418 29.90 3.72 16.61
N LYS A 419 30.18 3.35 15.35
CA LYS A 419 31.08 4.08 14.46
C LYS A 419 30.64 5.52 14.22
N ILE A 420 29.37 5.74 13.82
CA ILE A 420 28.86 7.10 13.56
C ILE A 420 28.88 8.01 14.80
N LEU A 421 28.85 7.42 16.01
CA LEU A 421 28.87 8.14 17.28
C LEU A 421 30.28 8.27 17.87
N GLY A 422 31.32 7.76 17.20
CA GLY A 422 32.69 7.71 17.74
C GLY A 422 32.80 6.88 19.03
N LYS A 423 31.95 5.87 19.20
CA LYS A 423 31.94 4.98 20.37
C LYS A 423 32.73 3.70 20.07
N PRO A 424 33.26 3.01 21.11
CA PRO A 424 33.96 1.75 20.89
C PRO A 424 33.05 0.72 20.23
N ILE A 425 33.57 0.09 19.17
CA ILE A 425 32.84 -0.93 18.40
C ILE A 425 32.60 -2.14 19.30
N PRO A 426 31.36 -2.66 19.41
CA PRO A 426 31.08 -3.82 20.22
C PRO A 426 31.81 -5.06 19.69
N GLN A 427 32.62 -5.69 20.54
CA GLN A 427 33.32 -6.94 20.22
C GLN A 427 32.39 -8.15 20.15
N ILE A 428 31.28 -8.17 20.92
CA ILE A 428 30.31 -9.26 20.90
C ILE A 428 28.92 -8.70 20.59
N LEU A 429 28.32 -9.20 19.51
CA LEU A 429 26.95 -8.90 19.12
C LEU A 429 25.96 -9.64 20.05
N LYS A 430 25.59 -9.01 21.17
CA LYS A 430 24.60 -9.57 22.09
C LYS A 430 23.24 -9.73 21.40
N LYS A 431 22.59 -10.89 21.59
CA LYS A 431 21.23 -11.12 21.11
C LYS A 431 20.28 -10.10 21.74
N LYS A 432 19.65 -9.27 20.90
CA LYS A 432 18.67 -8.28 21.35
C LYS A 432 17.48 -9.00 21.98
N LYS A 433 17.21 -8.74 23.27
CA LYS A 433 15.99 -9.22 23.92
C LYS A 433 14.77 -8.59 23.23
N ASN A 434 13.76 -9.38 22.92
CA ASN A 434 12.53 -8.87 22.31
C ASN A 434 11.64 -8.19 23.36
N VAL A 435 12.04 -7.01 23.81
CA VAL A 435 11.31 -6.21 24.81
C VAL A 435 9.90 -5.87 24.31
N LYS A 436 9.73 -5.62 23.01
CA LYS A 436 8.40 -5.36 22.42
C LYS A 436 7.47 -6.55 22.57
N GLY A 437 7.97 -7.76 22.30
CA GLY A 437 7.22 -9.01 22.51
C GLY A 437 6.84 -9.21 23.97
N PHE A 438 7.74 -8.91 24.91
CA PHE A 438 7.42 -8.95 26.33
C PHE A 438 6.32 -7.95 26.71
N ILE A 439 6.42 -6.70 26.26
CA ILE A 439 5.39 -5.68 26.53
C ILE A 439 4.05 -6.08 25.91
N TYR A 440 4.05 -6.68 24.71
CA TYR A 440 2.84 -7.18 24.06
C TYR A 440 2.11 -8.25 24.90
N PHE A 441 2.83 -9.27 25.36
CA PHE A 441 2.24 -10.31 26.20
C PHE A 441 1.84 -9.79 27.59
N LEU A 442 2.59 -8.83 28.14
CA LEU A 442 2.24 -8.18 29.40
C LEU A 442 0.95 -7.35 29.25
N SER A 443 0.82 -6.54 28.19
CA SER A 443 -0.41 -5.78 27.94
C SER A 443 -1.60 -6.71 27.72
N LEU A 444 -1.39 -7.81 26.98
CA LEU A 444 -2.43 -8.80 26.76
C LEU A 444 -2.90 -9.41 28.08
N PHE A 445 -1.97 -9.83 28.94
CA PHE A 445 -2.28 -10.39 30.26
C PHE A 445 -3.04 -9.39 31.16
N LEU A 446 -2.59 -8.13 31.22
CA LEU A 446 -3.24 -7.10 32.04
C LEU A 446 -4.65 -6.78 31.56
N ILE A 447 -4.89 -6.73 30.24
CA ILE A 447 -6.22 -6.49 29.67
C ILE A 447 -7.15 -7.65 29.99
N ILE A 448 -6.69 -8.90 29.85
CA ILE A 448 -7.48 -10.10 30.20
C ILE A 448 -7.87 -10.07 31.68
N LEU A 449 -6.92 -9.76 32.57
CA LEU A 449 -7.16 -9.69 34.01
C LEU A 449 -8.17 -8.58 34.35
N GLY A 450 -8.03 -7.41 33.74
CA GLY A 450 -8.94 -6.28 33.91
C GLY A 450 -10.36 -6.59 33.44
N LEU A 451 -10.51 -7.18 32.25
CA LEU A 451 -11.81 -7.57 31.71
C LEU A 451 -12.48 -8.66 32.56
N SER A 452 -11.72 -9.66 32.98
CA SER A 452 -12.23 -10.73 33.86
C SER A 452 -12.71 -10.16 35.20
N SER A 453 -11.94 -9.26 35.81
CA SER A 453 -12.31 -8.61 37.08
C SER A 453 -13.54 -7.73 36.93
N CYS A 454 -13.62 -6.94 35.85
CA CYS A 454 -14.78 -6.10 35.54
C CYS A 454 -16.05 -6.94 35.34
N LEU A 455 -15.93 -8.07 34.62
CA LEU A 455 -17.05 -8.98 34.38
C LEU A 455 -17.55 -9.62 35.68
N LEU A 456 -16.65 -10.13 36.51
CA LEU A 456 -17.00 -10.71 37.81
C LEU A 456 -17.65 -9.67 38.73
N TYR A 457 -17.15 -8.44 38.72
CA TYR A 457 -17.76 -7.33 39.47
C TYR A 457 -19.17 -7.01 38.97
N ALA A 458 -19.36 -6.89 37.65
CA ALA A 458 -20.66 -6.65 37.04
C ALA A 458 -21.67 -7.77 37.38
N PHE A 459 -21.22 -9.01 37.44
CA PHE A 459 -22.07 -10.15 37.77
C PHE A 459 -22.53 -10.15 39.23
N ARG A 460 -21.66 -9.74 40.16
CA ARG A 460 -22.03 -9.59 41.57
C ARG A 460 -23.02 -8.46 41.79
N ILE A 461 -22.76 -7.29 41.20
CA ILE A 461 -23.54 -6.07 41.46
C ILE A 461 -24.87 -6.06 40.72
N PHE A 462 -24.84 -6.27 39.40
CA PHE A 462 -26.03 -6.15 38.57
C PHE A 462 -26.78 -7.47 38.42
N GLY A 463 -26.05 -8.60 38.46
CA GLY A 463 -26.64 -9.93 38.27
C GLY A 463 -27.16 -10.62 39.52
N GLY A 464 -26.84 -10.11 40.72
CA GLY A 464 -27.19 -10.76 41.98
C GLY A 464 -26.57 -12.16 42.18
N MET A 465 -25.57 -12.55 41.37
CA MET A 465 -24.89 -13.82 41.52
C MET A 465 -23.95 -13.77 42.72
N GLN A 466 -24.23 -14.56 43.76
CA GLN A 466 -23.36 -14.71 44.93
C GLN A 466 -22.64 -16.07 44.97
N ASP A 467 -23.17 -17.07 44.26
CA ASP A 467 -22.61 -18.43 44.22
C ASP A 467 -21.28 -18.47 43.45
N THR A 468 -20.22 -18.86 44.15
CA THR A 468 -18.85 -18.91 43.60
C THR A 468 -18.73 -19.93 42.47
N SER A 469 -19.47 -21.04 42.52
CA SER A 469 -19.42 -22.08 41.49
C SER A 469 -19.85 -21.55 40.11
N ARG A 470 -20.94 -20.78 40.09
CA ARG A 470 -21.46 -20.17 38.87
C ARG A 470 -20.51 -19.11 38.29
N HIS A 471 -19.80 -18.36 39.14
CA HIS A 471 -18.77 -17.44 38.66
C HIS A 471 -17.63 -18.17 37.94
N VAL A 472 -17.17 -19.29 38.49
CA VAL A 472 -16.10 -20.10 37.87
C VAL A 472 -16.55 -20.68 36.54
N ILE A 473 -17.77 -21.23 36.46
CA ILE A 473 -18.31 -21.79 35.22
C ILE A 473 -18.45 -20.71 34.14
N THR A 474 -19.06 -19.56 34.46
CA THR A 474 -19.21 -18.47 33.49
C THR A 474 -17.85 -17.93 33.04
N LEU A 475 -16.88 -17.79 33.95
CA LEU A 475 -15.54 -17.35 33.60
C LEU A 475 -14.86 -18.32 32.64
N LEU A 476 -14.95 -19.63 32.89
CA LEU A 476 -14.37 -20.66 32.01
C LEU A 476 -15.00 -20.61 30.62
N VAL A 477 -16.33 -20.48 30.54
CA VAL A 477 -17.07 -20.40 29.28
C VAL A 477 -16.72 -19.15 28.50
N VAL A 478 -16.61 -17.99 29.15
CA VAL A 478 -16.38 -16.70 28.49
C VAL A 478 -14.90 -16.41 28.22
N MET A 479 -13.98 -17.19 28.80
CA MET A 479 -12.53 -16.94 28.69
C MET A 479 -12.02 -16.90 27.24
N PRO A 480 -12.40 -17.82 26.32
CA PRO A 480 -11.98 -17.72 24.92
C PRO A 480 -12.40 -16.41 24.25
N LEU A 481 -13.61 -15.90 24.58
CA LEU A 481 -14.13 -14.63 24.09
C LEU A 481 -13.36 -13.44 24.69
N LEU A 482 -13.17 -13.39 26.01
CA LEU A 482 -12.41 -12.32 26.68
C LEU A 482 -10.97 -12.23 26.17
N MET A 483 -10.35 -13.38 25.94
CA MET A 483 -9.01 -13.45 25.37
C MET A 483 -8.98 -12.94 23.93
N GLY A 484 -9.97 -13.27 23.10
CA GLY A 484 -10.12 -12.72 21.76
C GLY A 484 -10.26 -11.19 21.76
N ILE A 485 -11.13 -10.65 22.62
CA ILE A 485 -11.29 -9.20 22.83
C ILE A 485 -9.96 -8.56 23.24
N SER A 486 -9.24 -9.17 24.16
CA SER A 486 -7.96 -8.65 24.66
C SER A 486 -6.88 -8.64 23.57
N ILE A 487 -6.83 -9.68 22.72
CA ILE A 487 -5.94 -9.74 21.56
C ILE A 487 -6.31 -8.63 20.59
N GLU A 488 -7.58 -8.43 20.27
CA GLU A 488 -8.03 -7.38 19.35
C GLU A 488 -7.64 -5.97 19.83
N ILE A 489 -7.88 -5.66 21.09
CA ILE A 489 -7.46 -4.38 21.70
C ILE A 489 -5.94 -4.22 21.67
N THR A 490 -5.20 -5.27 22.04
CA THR A 490 -3.73 -5.24 22.05
C THR A 490 -3.19 -5.03 20.63
N ASN A 491 -3.74 -5.76 19.66
CA ASN A 491 -3.40 -5.64 18.24
C ASN A 491 -3.65 -4.22 17.75
N PHE A 492 -4.81 -3.65 18.06
CA PHE A 492 -5.15 -2.28 17.70
C PHE A 492 -4.17 -1.24 18.27
N ILE A 493 -3.75 -1.39 19.53
CA ILE A 493 -2.77 -0.50 20.16
C ILE A 493 -1.41 -0.64 19.47
N PHE A 494 -0.95 -1.87 19.24
CA PHE A 494 0.40 -2.14 18.74
C PHE A 494 0.56 -1.81 17.26
N THR A 495 -0.41 -2.18 16.42
CA THR A 495 -0.41 -1.88 14.96
C THR A 495 -0.38 -0.38 14.66
N ARG A 496 -0.92 0.46 15.54
CA ARG A 496 -0.85 1.94 15.42
C ARG A 496 0.46 2.55 15.94
N ARG A 497 1.21 1.83 16.77
CA ARG A 497 2.42 2.34 17.45
C ARG A 497 3.70 1.77 16.86
N ILE A 498 3.63 0.59 16.27
CA ILE A 498 4.77 -0.12 15.69
C ILE A 498 4.79 0.11 14.19
N MET A 499 5.98 0.46 13.69
CA MET A 499 6.22 0.54 12.25
C MET A 499 6.21 -0.87 11.66
N VAL A 500 5.43 -1.06 10.59
CA VAL A 500 5.39 -2.33 9.85
C VAL A 500 6.78 -2.69 9.35
N LYS A 501 7.17 -3.95 9.56
CA LYS A 501 8.47 -4.48 9.21
C LYS A 501 8.43 -5.15 7.85
N LYS A 502 8.89 -4.40 6.85
CA LYS A 502 9.19 -4.91 5.51
C LYS A 502 10.51 -5.68 5.50
N ILE A 503 10.65 -6.59 4.54
CA ILE A 503 11.88 -7.31 4.24
C ILE A 503 12.38 -6.89 2.84
N PRO A 504 13.69 -6.73 2.64
CA PRO A 504 14.25 -6.29 1.35
C PRO A 504 14.14 -7.39 0.28
N SER A 505 14.16 -6.99 -0.99
CA SER A 505 14.02 -7.87 -2.15
C SER A 505 14.96 -7.45 -3.27
N LEU A 506 15.44 -8.44 -4.02
CA LEU A 506 16.12 -8.26 -5.31
C LEU A 506 15.11 -7.93 -6.42
N ASN A 507 15.58 -7.30 -7.48
CA ASN A 507 14.79 -6.98 -8.66
C ASN A 507 14.96 -8.04 -9.75
N TYR A 508 14.02 -8.99 -9.81
CA TYR A 508 13.97 -10.03 -10.85
C TYR A 508 12.82 -9.85 -11.83
N LEU A 509 12.27 -8.63 -11.96
CA LEU A 509 11.14 -8.36 -12.86
C LEU A 509 11.46 -8.70 -14.33
N LYS A 510 12.72 -8.47 -14.75
CA LYS A 510 13.20 -8.80 -16.10
C LYS A 510 13.64 -10.25 -16.23
N GLU A 511 14.42 -10.74 -15.28
CA GLU A 511 15.05 -12.06 -15.33
C GLU A 511 15.28 -12.62 -13.93
N ILE A 512 15.00 -13.91 -13.75
CA ILE A 512 15.43 -14.68 -12.58
C ILE A 512 16.74 -15.41 -12.98
N PRO A 513 17.83 -15.24 -12.22
CA PRO A 513 19.09 -15.92 -12.53
C PRO A 513 18.98 -17.43 -12.30
N GLU A 514 19.82 -18.21 -12.97
CA GLU A 514 19.83 -19.68 -12.84
C GLU A 514 20.03 -20.16 -11.40
N GLU A 515 20.85 -19.45 -10.62
CA GLU A 515 21.08 -19.76 -9.19
C GLU A 515 19.80 -19.64 -8.32
N ALA A 516 18.82 -18.86 -8.79
CA ALA A 516 17.53 -18.64 -8.15
C ALA A 516 16.38 -19.31 -8.92
N ARG A 517 16.68 -20.28 -9.80
CA ARG A 517 15.69 -21.02 -10.58
C ARG A 517 14.58 -21.58 -9.68
N THR A 518 13.34 -21.35 -10.12
CA THR A 518 12.16 -21.52 -9.26
C THR A 518 11.08 -22.35 -9.95
N PHE A 519 10.48 -23.27 -9.18
CA PHE A 519 9.36 -24.09 -9.62
C PHE A 519 8.04 -23.61 -9.00
N VAL A 520 7.06 -23.22 -9.81
CA VAL A 520 5.70 -22.91 -9.38
C VAL A 520 4.85 -24.19 -9.46
N VAL A 521 4.38 -24.67 -8.33
CA VAL A 521 3.64 -25.93 -8.23
C VAL A 521 2.23 -25.75 -7.68
N MET A 522 1.30 -26.50 -8.25
CA MET A 522 -0.07 -26.64 -7.76
C MET A 522 -0.34 -28.10 -7.36
N PRO A 523 -0.24 -28.46 -6.07
CA PRO A 523 -0.66 -29.76 -5.58
C PRO A 523 -2.18 -29.94 -5.63
N VAL A 524 -2.66 -30.86 -6.46
CA VAL A 524 -4.09 -31.09 -6.74
C VAL A 524 -4.50 -32.55 -6.53
N ILE A 525 -5.79 -32.79 -6.25
CA ILE A 525 -6.39 -34.13 -6.36
C ILE A 525 -7.41 -34.07 -7.48
N VAL A 526 -7.32 -35.01 -8.41
CA VAL A 526 -8.14 -35.03 -9.62
C VAL A 526 -9.08 -36.25 -9.61
N SER A 527 -10.37 -35.99 -9.76
CA SER A 527 -11.44 -37.00 -9.85
C SER A 527 -11.86 -37.29 -11.29
N SER A 528 -11.74 -36.30 -12.18
CA SER A 528 -12.16 -36.41 -13.59
C SER A 528 -11.26 -35.64 -14.55
N LYS A 529 -11.35 -35.99 -15.84
CA LYS A 529 -10.64 -35.32 -16.93
C LYS A 529 -10.95 -33.82 -16.97
N GLU A 530 -12.21 -33.45 -16.86
CA GLU A 530 -12.68 -32.06 -16.95
C GLU A 530 -12.08 -31.22 -15.83
N GLN A 531 -12.06 -31.75 -14.60
CA GLN A 531 -11.45 -31.08 -13.46
C GLN A 531 -9.94 -30.90 -13.67
N GLY A 532 -9.25 -31.92 -14.17
CA GLY A 532 -7.83 -31.84 -14.50
C GLY A 532 -7.55 -30.74 -15.53
N LEU A 533 -8.34 -30.67 -16.61
CA LEU A 533 -8.19 -29.64 -17.65
C LEU A 533 -8.41 -28.22 -17.10
N VAL A 534 -9.37 -28.05 -16.18
CA VAL A 534 -9.55 -26.76 -15.49
C VAL A 534 -8.30 -26.37 -14.69
N TYR A 535 -7.62 -27.32 -14.04
CA TYR A 535 -6.36 -27.04 -13.34
C TYR A 535 -5.22 -26.69 -14.30
N MET A 536 -5.15 -27.31 -15.48
CA MET A 536 -4.21 -26.90 -16.54
C MET A 536 -4.45 -25.47 -17.01
N ASP A 537 -5.72 -25.08 -17.21
CA ASP A 537 -6.06 -23.70 -17.60
C ASP A 537 -5.71 -22.70 -16.49
N ARG A 538 -5.84 -23.07 -15.21
CA ARG A 538 -5.40 -22.23 -14.09
C ARG A 538 -3.87 -22.13 -14.03
N LEU A 539 -3.15 -23.22 -14.29
CA LEU A 539 -1.68 -23.20 -14.39
C LEU A 539 -1.22 -22.29 -15.53
N GLN A 540 -1.85 -22.39 -16.70
CA GLN A 540 -1.62 -21.50 -17.84
C GLN A 540 -1.86 -20.03 -17.48
N LYS A 541 -2.94 -19.71 -16.75
CA LYS A 541 -3.19 -18.34 -16.28
C LYS A 541 -2.09 -17.82 -15.36
N ASN A 542 -1.58 -18.66 -14.46
CA ASN A 542 -0.47 -18.30 -13.58
C ASN A 542 0.84 -18.05 -14.37
N TYR A 543 1.09 -18.84 -15.42
CA TYR A 543 2.20 -18.61 -16.37
C TYR A 543 2.03 -17.31 -17.14
N LEU A 544 0.86 -17.06 -17.74
CA LEU A 544 0.61 -15.83 -18.49
C LEU A 544 0.75 -14.56 -17.66
N ALA A 545 0.42 -14.63 -16.37
CA ALA A 545 0.60 -13.52 -15.44
C ALA A 545 2.07 -13.31 -15.05
N ASN A 546 2.91 -14.35 -15.05
CA ASN A 546 4.29 -14.30 -14.58
C ASN A 546 5.20 -15.02 -15.56
N ARG A 547 5.70 -14.28 -16.55
CA ARG A 547 6.62 -14.80 -17.56
C ARG A 547 8.01 -14.28 -17.27
N GLN A 548 8.85 -15.12 -16.69
CA GLN A 548 10.24 -14.83 -16.44
C GLN A 548 11.10 -16.03 -16.86
N PRO A 549 12.31 -15.81 -17.41
CA PRO A 549 13.29 -16.87 -17.55
C PRO A 549 13.54 -17.59 -16.21
N ASN A 550 13.87 -18.88 -16.26
CA ASN A 550 14.11 -19.72 -15.07
C ASN A 550 12.92 -19.89 -14.10
N LEU A 551 11.68 -19.62 -14.56
CA LEU A 551 10.45 -19.85 -13.80
C LEU A 551 9.59 -20.92 -14.47
N TYR A 552 9.43 -22.07 -13.84
CA TYR A 552 8.79 -23.26 -14.41
C TYR A 552 7.49 -23.61 -13.68
N TYR A 553 6.59 -24.36 -14.32
CA TYR A 553 5.22 -24.59 -13.84
C TYR A 553 4.84 -26.06 -13.82
N ALA A 554 4.27 -26.56 -12.72
CA ALA A 554 3.79 -27.94 -12.65
C ALA A 554 2.50 -28.14 -11.87
N LEU A 555 1.78 -29.19 -12.27
CA LEU A 555 0.80 -29.85 -11.42
C LEU A 555 1.45 -31.04 -10.71
N LEU A 556 1.25 -31.13 -9.39
CA LEU A 556 1.56 -32.32 -8.60
C LEU A 556 0.24 -33.04 -8.34
N LEU A 557 0.06 -34.23 -8.89
CA LEU A 557 -1.24 -34.88 -9.00
C LEU A 557 -1.34 -36.12 -8.13
N ASP A 558 -2.41 -36.20 -7.35
CA ASP A 558 -2.95 -37.48 -6.88
C ASP A 558 -4.28 -37.72 -7.58
N PHE A 559 -4.59 -38.99 -7.82
CA PHE A 559 -5.96 -39.37 -8.15
C PHE A 559 -6.85 -39.39 -6.90
N GLU A 560 -8.17 -39.28 -7.08
CA GLU A 560 -9.13 -39.41 -5.97
C GLU A 560 -8.99 -40.74 -5.22
N ASP A 561 -9.41 -40.79 -3.96
CA ASP A 561 -9.35 -42.01 -3.15
C ASP A 561 -10.19 -43.15 -3.76
N SER A 562 -9.71 -44.39 -3.63
CA SER A 562 -10.32 -45.57 -4.26
C SER A 562 -10.25 -46.82 -3.37
N SER A 563 -11.08 -47.83 -3.69
CA SER A 563 -10.96 -49.20 -3.17
C SER A 563 -9.75 -49.94 -3.72
N ASP A 564 -9.25 -49.52 -4.88
CA ASP A 564 -8.20 -50.17 -5.64
C ASP A 564 -7.06 -49.20 -5.95
N GLN A 565 -5.84 -49.72 -6.10
CA GLN A 565 -4.66 -48.92 -6.41
C GLN A 565 -4.78 -48.20 -7.75
N TYR A 566 -5.28 -48.90 -8.76
CA TYR A 566 -5.44 -48.44 -10.14
C TYR A 566 -6.91 -48.46 -10.55
N MET A 567 -7.35 -47.41 -11.23
CA MET A 567 -8.69 -47.31 -11.83
C MET A 567 -8.56 -46.99 -13.31
N GLN A 568 -9.42 -47.57 -14.16
CA GLN A 568 -9.39 -47.32 -15.62
C GLN A 568 -9.52 -45.83 -15.99
N LYS A 569 -10.23 -45.04 -15.17
CA LYS A 569 -10.36 -43.60 -15.38
C LYS A 569 -9.05 -42.82 -15.19
N ASP A 570 -8.07 -43.37 -14.47
CA ASP A 570 -6.81 -42.71 -14.19
C ASP A 570 -6.01 -42.51 -15.49
N GLU A 571 -5.99 -43.54 -16.36
CA GLU A 571 -5.35 -43.49 -17.69
C GLU A 571 -5.97 -42.45 -18.61
N VAL A 572 -7.30 -42.28 -18.55
CA VAL A 572 -8.03 -41.25 -19.30
C VAL A 572 -7.64 -39.85 -18.82
N ILE A 573 -7.50 -39.66 -17.50
CA ILE A 573 -7.07 -38.39 -16.91
C ILE A 573 -5.63 -38.09 -17.31
N GLU A 574 -4.72 -39.05 -17.13
CA GLU A 574 -3.30 -38.91 -17.44
C GLU A 574 -3.06 -38.60 -18.92
N SER A 575 -3.72 -39.33 -19.82
CA SER A 575 -3.64 -39.09 -21.27
C SER A 575 -4.13 -37.70 -21.66
N ALA A 576 -5.27 -37.27 -21.12
CA ALA A 576 -5.84 -35.95 -21.42
C ALA A 576 -4.97 -34.80 -20.92
N LEU A 577 -4.40 -34.93 -19.72
CA LEU A 577 -3.52 -33.92 -19.14
C LEU A 577 -2.18 -33.86 -19.88
N THR A 578 -1.62 -35.01 -20.25
CA THR A 578 -0.37 -35.09 -21.01
C THR A 578 -0.53 -34.45 -22.39
N ALA A 579 -1.65 -34.71 -23.08
CA ALA A 579 -1.98 -34.04 -24.35
C ALA A 579 -2.07 -32.52 -24.16
N ARG A 580 -2.79 -32.06 -23.13
CA ARG A 580 -2.95 -30.63 -22.84
C ARG A 580 -1.63 -29.95 -22.48
N MET A 581 -0.75 -30.62 -21.74
CA MET A 581 0.58 -30.10 -21.40
C MET A 581 1.44 -29.95 -22.68
N LYS A 582 1.43 -30.94 -23.58
CA LYS A 582 2.13 -30.85 -24.87
C LYS A 582 1.63 -29.65 -25.69
N GLU A 583 0.31 -29.51 -25.83
CA GLU A 583 -0.29 -28.34 -26.50
C GLU A 583 0.19 -27.00 -25.92
N LEU A 584 0.31 -26.89 -24.58
CA LEU A 584 0.78 -25.67 -23.93
C LEU A 584 2.27 -25.41 -24.17
N ASN A 585 3.12 -26.44 -24.10
CA ASN A 585 4.54 -26.30 -24.40
C ASN A 585 4.78 -25.98 -25.88
N ASP A 586 3.98 -26.53 -26.80
CA ASP A 586 4.03 -26.19 -28.23
C ASP A 586 3.57 -24.75 -28.50
N LEU A 587 2.53 -24.29 -27.78
CA LEU A 587 2.02 -22.92 -27.87
C LEU A 587 3.00 -21.88 -27.32
N TYR A 588 3.85 -22.27 -26.37
CA TYR A 588 4.80 -21.40 -25.68
C TYR A 588 6.21 -21.97 -25.76
N PRO A 589 6.84 -21.96 -26.96
CA PRO A 589 8.15 -22.56 -27.17
C PRO A 589 9.23 -21.83 -26.37
N SER A 590 10.11 -22.62 -25.75
CA SER A 590 11.29 -22.17 -25.03
C SER A 590 12.36 -23.27 -25.05
N GLU A 591 13.58 -22.96 -24.61
CA GLU A 591 14.70 -23.90 -24.56
C GLU A 591 14.39 -25.17 -23.77
N HIS A 592 13.72 -25.01 -22.63
CA HIS A 592 13.23 -26.08 -21.78
C HIS A 592 11.71 -26.05 -21.65
N GLN A 593 11.08 -27.17 -21.35
CA GLN A 593 9.64 -27.29 -21.16
C GLN A 593 9.16 -26.42 -19.97
N GLN A 594 8.20 -25.52 -20.22
CA GLN A 594 7.65 -24.63 -19.17
C GLN A 594 6.63 -25.32 -18.28
N PHE A 595 5.87 -26.26 -18.84
CA PHE A 595 4.81 -26.98 -18.15
C PHE A 595 5.22 -28.43 -17.93
N SER A 596 5.09 -28.89 -16.69
CA SER A 596 5.41 -30.26 -16.28
C SER A 596 4.28 -30.91 -15.48
N LEU A 597 4.23 -32.24 -15.48
CA LEU A 597 3.24 -33.03 -14.75
C LEU A 597 3.92 -34.11 -13.93
N PHE A 598 3.48 -34.28 -12.68
CA PHE A 598 3.98 -35.29 -11.76
C PHE A 598 2.82 -36.09 -11.17
N PHE A 599 2.63 -37.33 -11.64
CA PHE A 599 1.56 -38.21 -11.18
C PHE A 599 2.05 -39.14 -10.09
N ARG A 600 1.28 -39.26 -9.01
CA ARG A 600 1.52 -40.24 -7.95
C ARG A 600 0.50 -41.37 -8.00
N TYR A 601 0.97 -42.59 -7.77
CA TYR A 601 0.08 -43.75 -7.59
C TYR A 601 -0.52 -43.77 -6.18
N ARG A 602 -1.66 -44.45 -6.01
CA ARG A 602 -2.30 -44.59 -4.69
C ARG A 602 -1.60 -45.67 -3.86
N LYS A 603 -1.37 -45.43 -2.57
CA LYS A 603 -0.88 -46.42 -1.61
C LYS A 603 -2.01 -46.83 -0.66
N TRP A 604 -2.07 -48.12 -0.30
CA TRP A 604 -3.01 -48.58 0.72
C TRP A 604 -2.73 -47.88 2.04
N ASN A 605 -3.77 -47.29 2.63
CA ASN A 605 -3.69 -46.62 3.92
C ASN A 605 -4.62 -47.31 4.92
N GLU A 606 -4.04 -48.05 5.86
CA GLU A 606 -4.81 -48.78 6.89
C GLU A 606 -5.63 -47.85 7.81
N ALA A 607 -5.13 -46.64 8.08
CA ALA A 607 -5.79 -45.70 8.98
C ALA A 607 -7.02 -45.03 8.35
N GLU A 608 -7.01 -44.86 7.03
CA GLU A 608 -8.12 -44.31 6.24
C GLU A 608 -8.99 -45.40 5.59
N ASN A 609 -8.49 -46.64 5.52
CA ASN A 609 -9.15 -47.80 4.91
C ASN A 609 -9.48 -47.60 3.42
N CYS A 610 -8.53 -47.04 2.67
CA CYS A 610 -8.62 -46.86 1.22
C CYS A 610 -7.23 -46.76 0.57
N TYR A 611 -7.18 -46.89 -0.75
CA TYR A 611 -6.02 -46.48 -1.55
C TYR A 611 -6.10 -44.97 -1.79
N MET A 612 -5.05 -44.25 -1.41
CA MET A 612 -4.97 -42.80 -1.56
C MET A 612 -3.53 -42.33 -1.77
N GLY A 613 -3.35 -41.09 -2.25
CA GLY A 613 -2.04 -40.47 -2.31
C GLY A 613 -1.44 -40.28 -0.91
N TRP A 614 -0.19 -40.71 -0.73
CA TRP A 614 0.51 -40.62 0.56
C TRP A 614 0.54 -39.18 1.06
N GLU A 615 0.12 -38.97 2.32
CA GLU A 615 0.14 -37.68 3.04
C GLU A 615 -0.52 -36.48 2.33
N ARG A 616 -1.39 -36.73 1.36
CA ARG A 616 -2.14 -35.69 0.61
C ARG A 616 -1.21 -34.58 0.09
N LYS A 617 -1.57 -33.30 0.29
CA LYS A 617 -0.80 -32.13 -0.15
C LYS A 617 0.62 -32.10 0.45
N ARG A 618 0.79 -32.47 1.74
CA ARG A 618 2.11 -32.52 2.39
C ARG A 618 3.01 -33.53 1.68
N GLY A 619 2.50 -34.75 1.49
CA GLY A 619 3.27 -35.82 0.86
C GLY A 619 3.71 -35.48 -0.56
N LYS A 620 2.82 -34.84 -1.36
CA LYS A 620 3.19 -34.35 -2.70
C LYS A 620 4.41 -33.43 -2.66
N LEU A 621 4.39 -32.44 -1.76
CA LEU A 621 5.47 -31.46 -1.65
C LEU A 621 6.74 -32.10 -1.07
N GLU A 622 6.60 -33.02 -0.11
CA GLU A 622 7.73 -33.72 0.50
C GLU A 622 8.46 -34.62 -0.50
N GLU A 623 7.74 -35.48 -1.24
CA GLU A 623 8.35 -36.30 -2.27
C GLU A 623 8.89 -35.47 -3.44
N PHE A 624 8.19 -34.38 -3.81
CA PHE A 624 8.69 -33.46 -4.83
C PHE A 624 10.00 -32.82 -4.41
N ASN A 625 10.11 -32.36 -3.16
CA ASN A 625 11.35 -31.83 -2.61
C ASN A 625 12.46 -32.90 -2.54
N ASN A 626 12.12 -34.16 -2.28
CA ASN A 626 13.09 -35.26 -2.30
C ASN A 626 13.66 -35.46 -3.71
N LEU A 627 12.79 -35.44 -4.73
CA LEU A 627 13.18 -35.53 -6.14
C LEU A 627 14.10 -34.37 -6.54
N LEU A 628 13.73 -33.13 -6.20
CA LEU A 628 14.55 -31.95 -6.49
C LEU A 628 15.89 -31.94 -5.74
N ASN A 629 16.00 -32.66 -4.61
CA ASN A 629 17.25 -32.87 -3.88
C ASN A 629 18.08 -34.07 -4.39
N GLY A 630 17.68 -34.71 -5.49
CA GLY A 630 18.43 -35.80 -6.12
C GLY A 630 18.04 -37.22 -5.67
N THR A 631 16.90 -37.38 -4.99
CA THR A 631 16.36 -38.72 -4.70
C THR A 631 15.84 -39.35 -5.98
N VAL A 632 16.20 -40.61 -6.25
CA VAL A 632 15.76 -41.33 -7.46
C VAL A 632 14.26 -41.58 -7.42
N LYS A 633 13.60 -41.52 -8.58
CA LYS A 633 12.15 -41.66 -8.76
C LYS A 633 11.58 -42.91 -8.08
N GLU A 634 12.30 -44.03 -8.14
CA GLU A 634 11.88 -45.34 -7.60
C GLU A 634 11.68 -45.32 -6.07
N ASN A 635 12.31 -44.36 -5.38
CA ASN A 635 12.15 -44.16 -3.94
C ASN A 635 10.99 -43.21 -3.58
N THR A 636 10.19 -42.80 -4.57
CA THR A 636 9.01 -41.95 -4.41
C THR A 636 7.78 -42.65 -4.97
N THR A 637 6.59 -42.12 -4.68
CA THR A 637 5.34 -42.60 -5.27
C THR A 637 5.02 -41.97 -6.64
N PHE A 638 5.92 -41.18 -7.23
CA PHE A 638 5.72 -40.64 -8.58
C PHE A 638 5.81 -41.74 -9.64
N SER A 639 4.67 -42.14 -10.21
CA SER A 639 4.58 -43.14 -11.28
C SER A 639 5.02 -42.58 -12.63
N SER A 640 4.54 -41.39 -12.96
CA SER A 640 4.77 -40.73 -14.25
C SER A 640 5.25 -39.30 -14.02
N ILE A 641 6.38 -38.96 -14.63
CA ILE A 641 6.99 -37.63 -14.56
C ILE A 641 7.16 -37.15 -16.00
N TYR A 642 6.58 -35.98 -16.30
CA TYR A 642 6.69 -35.32 -17.59
C TYR A 642 7.38 -33.97 -17.35
N CYS A 643 8.70 -33.97 -17.42
CA CYS A 643 9.57 -32.84 -17.14
C CYS A 643 10.93 -33.07 -17.82
N ASP A 644 11.70 -31.99 -18.06
CA ASP A 644 13.09 -32.11 -18.50
C ASP A 644 13.95 -32.56 -17.31
N GLU A 645 14.38 -33.82 -17.32
CA GLU A 645 15.08 -34.45 -16.18
C GLU A 645 16.37 -33.72 -15.78
N GLU A 646 17.05 -33.11 -16.75
CA GLU A 646 18.27 -32.31 -16.55
C GLU A 646 18.06 -31.14 -15.58
N LEU A 647 16.84 -30.61 -15.49
CA LEU A 647 16.52 -29.47 -14.63
C LEU A 647 16.19 -29.88 -13.19
N LEU A 648 15.80 -31.13 -12.91
CA LEU A 648 15.21 -31.50 -11.61
C LEU A 648 16.10 -31.15 -10.41
N THR A 649 17.42 -31.31 -10.52
CA THR A 649 18.36 -31.01 -9.41
C THR A 649 18.87 -29.57 -9.36
N THR A 650 18.39 -28.71 -10.28
CA THR A 650 18.90 -27.34 -10.46
C THR A 650 18.08 -26.28 -9.73
N PHE A 651 16.84 -26.61 -9.34
CA PHE A 651 15.94 -25.69 -8.68
C PHE A 651 16.41 -25.32 -7.28
N ARG A 652 16.33 -24.03 -6.93
CA ARG A 652 16.63 -23.54 -5.58
C ARG A 652 15.38 -23.32 -4.76
N TYR A 653 14.32 -22.84 -5.39
CA TYR A 653 13.09 -22.44 -4.72
C TYR A 653 11.85 -23.10 -5.33
N VAL A 654 10.83 -23.26 -4.49
CA VAL A 654 9.49 -23.68 -4.93
C VAL A 654 8.46 -22.66 -4.46
N ILE A 655 7.60 -22.22 -5.37
CA ILE A 655 6.37 -21.49 -5.07
C ILE A 655 5.22 -22.48 -5.08
N THR A 656 4.61 -22.75 -3.93
CA THR A 656 3.41 -23.61 -3.87
C THR A 656 2.14 -22.76 -3.81
N LEU A 657 1.14 -23.15 -4.59
CA LEU A 657 -0.17 -22.51 -4.68
C LEU A 657 -1.28 -23.54 -4.46
N ASP A 658 -2.44 -23.12 -3.95
CA ASP A 658 -3.62 -23.98 -4.02
C ASP A 658 -4.22 -23.96 -5.43
N ALA A 659 -5.09 -24.94 -5.70
CA ALA A 659 -5.79 -25.05 -6.97
C ALA A 659 -6.59 -23.79 -7.34
N ASP A 660 -7.11 -23.05 -6.35
CA ASP A 660 -7.96 -21.86 -6.50
C ASP A 660 -7.18 -20.54 -6.33
N THR A 661 -5.86 -20.61 -6.16
CA THR A 661 -5.01 -19.43 -5.97
C THR A 661 -4.47 -18.92 -7.31
N ASN A 662 -4.54 -17.61 -7.50
CA ASN A 662 -3.93 -16.93 -8.62
C ASN A 662 -2.77 -16.06 -8.18
N LEU A 663 -1.64 -16.21 -8.87
CA LEU A 663 -0.56 -15.24 -8.81
C LEU A 663 -0.99 -13.97 -9.53
N ILE A 664 -0.80 -12.83 -8.88
CA ILE A 664 -0.91 -11.53 -9.55
C ILE A 664 0.33 -11.35 -10.45
N ARG A 665 0.18 -10.52 -11.47
CA ARG A 665 1.24 -10.19 -12.41
C ARG A 665 2.55 -9.81 -11.68
N ASP A 666 3.66 -10.38 -12.14
CA ASP A 666 5.04 -10.16 -11.69
C ASP A 666 5.36 -10.49 -10.20
N ASN A 667 4.37 -10.99 -9.43
CA ASN A 667 4.58 -11.34 -8.03
C ASN A 667 5.38 -12.62 -7.81
N ALA A 668 5.48 -13.52 -8.80
CA ALA A 668 6.37 -14.67 -8.71
C ALA A 668 7.83 -14.21 -8.65
N ALA A 669 8.26 -13.36 -9.59
CA ALA A 669 9.59 -12.75 -9.58
C ALA A 669 9.88 -11.97 -8.30
N LYS A 670 8.88 -11.22 -7.80
CA LYS A 670 8.98 -10.53 -6.50
C LYS A 670 9.20 -11.50 -5.33
N LEU A 671 8.50 -12.64 -5.31
CA LEU A 671 8.69 -13.67 -4.28
C LEU A 671 10.09 -14.27 -4.33
N VAL A 672 10.61 -14.55 -5.54
CA VAL A 672 11.98 -15.04 -5.73
C VAL A 672 13.00 -14.00 -5.25
N GLY A 673 12.83 -12.73 -5.62
CA GLY A 673 13.71 -11.65 -5.17
C GLY A 673 13.67 -11.43 -3.66
N LEU A 674 12.52 -11.66 -3.01
CA LEU A 674 12.38 -11.59 -1.55
C LEU A 674 13.16 -12.71 -0.87
N ILE A 675 13.01 -13.97 -1.31
CA ILE A 675 13.66 -15.10 -0.63
C ILE A 675 15.16 -15.18 -0.93
N ASP A 676 15.57 -14.79 -2.13
CA ASP A 676 16.97 -14.83 -2.54
C ASP A 676 17.78 -13.63 -2.04
N HIS A 677 17.14 -12.58 -1.50
CA HIS A 677 17.88 -11.48 -0.90
C HIS A 677 18.80 -11.98 0.24
N PRO A 678 20.10 -11.61 0.30
CA PRO A 678 21.07 -12.18 1.24
C PRO A 678 20.65 -12.13 2.72
N LEU A 679 20.05 -11.02 3.16
CA LEU A 679 19.54 -10.87 4.54
C LEU A 679 18.35 -11.79 4.88
N ASN A 680 17.68 -12.35 3.87
CA ASN A 680 16.54 -13.25 4.02
C ASN A 680 16.95 -14.71 3.83
N LYS A 681 18.10 -15.01 3.21
CA LYS A 681 18.57 -16.40 3.03
C LYS A 681 18.70 -17.13 4.36
N PRO A 682 18.21 -18.37 4.48
CA PRO A 682 18.20 -19.10 5.75
C PRO A 682 19.60 -19.54 6.15
N VAL A 683 20.05 -19.15 7.34
CA VAL A 683 21.29 -19.65 7.95
C VAL A 683 20.93 -20.65 9.04
N LEU A 684 21.32 -21.90 8.84
CA LEU A 684 21.04 -22.98 9.80
C LEU A 684 22.10 -23.06 10.91
N ASP A 685 21.76 -23.71 12.02
CA ASP A 685 22.73 -24.07 13.06
C ASP A 685 23.71 -25.15 12.59
N HIS A 686 24.78 -25.42 13.36
CA HIS A 686 25.81 -26.40 12.97
C HIS A 686 25.22 -27.81 12.80
N GLU A 687 24.22 -28.17 13.60
CA GLU A 687 23.46 -29.41 13.48
C GLU A 687 22.42 -29.38 12.34
N GLY A 688 22.17 -28.21 11.76
CA GLY A 688 21.27 -27.99 10.63
C GLY A 688 19.77 -28.11 10.91
N GLY A 689 19.37 -28.33 12.16
CA GLY A 689 17.98 -28.54 12.56
C GLY A 689 17.26 -27.30 13.07
N LYS A 690 17.88 -26.10 13.05
CA LYS A 690 17.24 -24.84 13.44
C LYS A 690 17.75 -23.66 12.62
N VAL A 691 16.82 -22.80 12.21
CA VAL A 691 17.12 -21.53 11.52
C VAL A 691 17.62 -20.49 12.53
N LYS A 692 18.89 -20.06 12.40
CA LYS A 692 19.50 -18.97 13.19
C LYS A 692 19.14 -17.60 12.63
N GLU A 693 19.22 -17.43 11.31
CA GLU A 693 18.99 -16.18 10.58
C GLU A 693 18.24 -16.41 9.27
N GLY A 694 17.69 -15.35 8.67
CA GLY A 694 16.86 -15.44 7.49
C GLY A 694 15.56 -16.21 7.69
N TYR A 695 14.98 -16.66 6.58
CA TYR A 695 13.68 -17.29 6.49
C TYR A 695 13.75 -18.46 5.51
N VAL A 696 13.11 -19.56 5.88
CA VAL A 696 12.96 -20.75 5.02
C VAL A 696 11.76 -20.59 4.10
N ILE A 697 10.73 -19.89 4.57
CA ILE A 697 9.46 -19.68 3.88
C ILE A 697 9.15 -18.18 3.85
N ILE A 698 8.66 -17.68 2.72
CA ILE A 698 8.05 -16.35 2.62
C ILE A 698 6.58 -16.52 2.23
N GLN A 699 5.71 -16.11 3.15
CA GLN A 699 4.26 -16.05 2.97
C GLN A 699 3.87 -14.71 2.36
N PRO A 700 3.32 -14.66 1.13
CA PRO A 700 2.70 -13.46 0.58
C PRO A 700 1.38 -13.15 1.29
N SER A 701 0.96 -11.90 1.16
CA SER A 701 -0.40 -11.51 1.56
C SER A 701 -1.45 -12.12 0.63
N VAL A 702 -2.50 -12.70 1.23
CA VAL A 702 -3.62 -13.32 0.52
C VAL A 702 -4.80 -12.36 0.49
N ARG A 703 -5.34 -12.09 -0.69
CA ARG A 703 -6.53 -11.25 -0.90
C ARG A 703 -7.64 -12.06 -1.58
N ASN A 704 -8.89 -11.66 -1.37
CA ASN A 704 -10.01 -12.30 -2.06
C ASN A 704 -10.24 -11.64 -3.43
N HIS A 705 -10.62 -12.43 -4.43
CA HIS A 705 -11.09 -11.92 -5.72
C HIS A 705 -12.29 -10.99 -5.56
N ILE A 706 -12.43 -10.05 -6.50
CA ILE A 706 -13.60 -9.17 -6.56
C ILE A 706 -14.84 -10.04 -6.77
N VAL A 707 -15.84 -9.88 -5.90
CA VAL A 707 -17.07 -10.66 -5.99
C VAL A 707 -17.79 -10.34 -7.30
N ASN A 708 -18.07 -11.37 -8.09
CA ASN A 708 -18.83 -11.24 -9.33
C ASN A 708 -20.17 -10.51 -9.10
N LYS A 709 -20.64 -9.74 -10.09
CA LYS A 709 -21.91 -9.00 -10.00
C LYS A 709 -23.09 -9.93 -9.64
N ASN A 710 -23.08 -11.13 -10.22
CA ASN A 710 -24.08 -12.19 -9.99
C ASN A 710 -23.73 -13.12 -8.81
N GLY A 711 -22.70 -12.80 -8.02
CA GLY A 711 -22.30 -13.56 -6.84
C GLY A 711 -23.28 -13.44 -5.68
N SER A 712 -23.26 -14.46 -4.81
CA SER A 712 -24.11 -14.58 -3.62
C SER A 712 -24.01 -13.35 -2.69
N ARG A 713 -25.14 -12.97 -2.07
CA ARG A 713 -25.14 -11.93 -1.02
C ARG A 713 -24.26 -12.32 0.17
N PHE A 714 -24.17 -13.62 0.48
CA PHE A 714 -23.28 -14.13 1.53
C PHE A 714 -21.83 -13.72 1.24
N THR A 715 -21.32 -14.01 0.04
CA THR A 715 -19.95 -13.65 -0.36
C THR A 715 -19.71 -12.14 -0.33
N LYS A 716 -20.69 -11.32 -0.74
CA LYS A 716 -20.57 -9.85 -0.71
C LYS A 716 -20.46 -9.29 0.71
N ILE A 717 -21.09 -9.94 1.69
CA ILE A 717 -21.11 -9.49 3.10
C ILE A 717 -19.96 -10.11 3.91
N PHE A 718 -19.68 -11.41 3.72
CA PHE A 718 -18.67 -12.18 4.47
C PHE A 718 -17.29 -12.22 3.82
N GLY A 719 -17.19 -11.95 2.51
CA GLY A 719 -15.94 -12.03 1.74
C GLY A 719 -14.90 -10.97 2.11
N GLY A 720 -15.25 -9.99 2.95
CA GLY A 720 -14.32 -8.97 3.45
C GLY A 720 -13.78 -8.05 2.36
N GLU A 721 -12.54 -7.58 2.54
CA GLU A 721 -11.84 -6.76 1.54
C GLU A 721 -11.53 -7.60 0.29
N SER A 722 -12.15 -7.24 -0.83
CA SER A 722 -11.97 -7.89 -2.13
C SER A 722 -11.21 -7.00 -3.10
N GLY A 723 -10.38 -7.60 -3.95
CA GLY A 723 -9.59 -6.90 -4.97
C GLY A 723 -8.23 -6.41 -4.46
N LEU A 724 -7.59 -5.56 -5.28
CA LEU A 724 -6.31 -4.95 -4.95
C LEU A 724 -6.54 -3.58 -4.30
N ASP A 725 -5.88 -3.35 -3.18
CA ASP A 725 -5.81 -2.03 -2.56
C ASP A 725 -5.17 -1.01 -3.51
N HIS A 726 -5.40 0.29 -3.27
CA HIS A 726 -4.61 1.34 -3.92
C HIS A 726 -3.10 1.11 -3.69
N TYR A 727 -2.31 1.39 -4.74
CA TYR A 727 -0.86 1.18 -4.77
C TYR A 727 -0.18 1.69 -3.48
N GLY A 728 0.62 0.84 -2.81
CA GLY A 728 1.45 1.22 -1.66
C GLY A 728 0.90 0.94 -0.26
N THR A 729 -0.25 0.30 -0.11
CA THR A 729 -0.76 -0.10 1.22
C THR A 729 0.08 -1.21 1.85
N VAL A 730 0.67 -0.91 3.00
CA VAL A 730 1.48 -1.84 3.79
C VAL A 730 0.57 -2.53 4.81
N ILE A 731 0.52 -3.86 4.77
CA ILE A 731 -0.30 -4.66 5.71
C ILE A 731 0.55 -4.99 6.93
N SER A 732 0.06 -4.63 8.12
CA SER A 732 0.72 -4.98 9.39
C SER A 732 0.41 -6.43 9.76
N ASP A 733 1.46 -7.18 10.10
CA ASP A 733 1.34 -8.51 10.72
C ASP A 733 2.12 -8.49 12.03
N ILE A 734 1.44 -8.76 13.14
CA ILE A 734 2.01 -8.60 14.49
C ILE A 734 3.14 -9.58 14.74
N TYR A 735 3.05 -10.79 14.18
CA TYR A 735 4.08 -11.79 14.36
C TYR A 735 5.36 -11.38 13.60
N GLN A 736 5.22 -10.85 12.39
CA GLN A 736 6.33 -10.28 11.63
C GLN A 736 6.90 -9.00 12.27
N ASP A 737 6.03 -8.06 12.64
CA ASP A 737 6.41 -6.71 13.09
C ASP A 737 7.08 -6.71 14.47
N ILE A 738 6.65 -7.61 15.36
CA ILE A 738 7.18 -7.72 16.73
C ILE A 738 8.23 -8.82 16.86
N PHE A 739 8.02 -9.98 16.21
CA PHE A 739 8.83 -11.18 16.43
C PHE A 739 9.72 -11.58 15.25
N ASN A 740 9.54 -10.97 14.06
CA ASN A 740 10.21 -11.37 12.81
C ASN A 740 9.93 -12.84 12.44
N GLU A 741 8.69 -13.28 12.65
CA GLU A 741 8.23 -14.62 12.30
C GLU A 741 6.76 -14.54 11.85
N GLY A 742 6.45 -14.84 10.59
CA GLY A 742 5.08 -14.93 10.09
C GLY A 742 4.36 -16.24 10.43
N ILE A 743 3.14 -16.40 9.93
CA ILE A 743 2.39 -17.66 9.90
C ILE A 743 2.32 -18.12 8.44
N TYR A 744 2.62 -19.38 8.19
CA TYR A 744 2.46 -19.99 6.87
C TYR A 744 1.04 -20.53 6.70
N THR A 745 0.43 -20.27 5.54
CA THR A 745 -0.93 -20.68 5.20
C THR A 745 -0.95 -21.63 4.00
N GLY A 746 0.14 -22.35 3.76
CA GLY A 746 0.24 -23.37 2.71
C GLY A 746 0.45 -22.79 1.30
N LYS A 747 0.76 -21.49 1.19
CA LYS A 747 0.96 -20.76 -0.07
C LYS A 747 2.14 -19.82 0.05
N GLY A 748 3.01 -19.80 -0.94
CA GLY A 748 4.19 -18.93 -0.93
C GLY A 748 5.43 -19.64 -1.42
N ILE A 749 6.58 -19.01 -1.20
CA ILE A 749 7.88 -19.49 -1.68
C ILE A 749 8.71 -20.05 -0.54
N TYR A 750 9.47 -21.11 -0.80
CA TYR A 750 10.41 -21.68 0.17
C TYR A 750 11.71 -22.18 -0.48
N ASP A 751 12.77 -22.20 0.32
CA ASP A 751 14.08 -22.79 -0.04
C ASP A 751 14.03 -24.31 0.11
N ILE A 752 14.23 -25.05 -0.99
CA ILE A 752 14.03 -26.51 -1.04
C ILE A 752 14.93 -27.22 -0.03
N LYS A 753 16.22 -26.88 -0.02
CA LYS A 753 17.24 -27.55 0.81
C LYS A 753 17.01 -27.26 2.29
N ALA A 754 16.75 -26.00 2.64
CA ALA A 754 16.51 -25.61 4.01
C ALA A 754 15.16 -26.12 4.53
N PHE A 755 14.12 -26.12 3.70
CA PHE A 755 12.80 -26.66 4.04
C PHE A 755 12.89 -28.16 4.33
N HIS A 756 13.49 -28.93 3.41
CA HIS A 756 13.71 -30.36 3.60
C HIS A 756 14.51 -30.65 4.88
N LYS A 757 15.65 -29.99 5.09
CA LYS A 757 16.51 -30.26 6.26
C LYS A 757 15.83 -29.97 7.60
N VAL A 758 14.93 -28.98 7.66
CA VAL A 758 14.25 -28.58 8.91
C VAL A 758 13.00 -29.44 9.18
N LEU A 759 12.31 -29.92 8.14
CA LEU A 759 11.00 -30.56 8.25
C LEU A 759 10.98 -32.06 7.99
N HIS A 760 11.98 -32.61 7.30
CA HIS A 760 12.06 -34.04 6.98
C HIS A 760 11.95 -34.88 8.26
N ASN A 761 11.06 -35.87 8.23
CA ASN A 761 10.73 -36.79 9.35
C ASN A 761 10.21 -36.10 10.64
N LYS A 762 9.75 -34.85 10.61
CA LYS A 762 9.18 -34.17 11.80
C LYS A 762 7.73 -34.53 12.11
N VAL A 763 6.99 -34.97 11.10
CA VAL A 763 5.56 -35.29 11.20
C VAL A 763 5.40 -36.80 11.11
N PRO A 764 4.87 -37.47 12.16
CA PRO A 764 4.49 -38.86 12.07
C PRO A 764 3.46 -39.07 10.96
N GLU A 765 3.53 -40.21 10.27
CA GLU A 765 2.55 -40.54 9.23
C GLU A 765 1.11 -40.58 9.79
N ASN A 766 0.16 -40.25 8.91
CA ASN A 766 -1.29 -40.23 9.12
C ASN A 766 -1.74 -39.36 10.30
N ARG A 767 -0.98 -38.31 10.62
CA ARG A 767 -1.18 -37.52 11.84
C ARG A 767 -1.80 -36.15 11.63
N ILE A 768 -1.37 -35.42 10.60
CA ILE A 768 -1.70 -34.00 10.42
C ILE A 768 -2.40 -33.78 9.06
N LEU A 769 -3.63 -33.28 9.11
CA LEU A 769 -4.40 -32.86 7.94
C LEU A 769 -3.96 -31.48 7.42
N SER A 770 -3.66 -30.56 8.34
CA SER A 770 -3.23 -29.18 8.03
C SER A 770 -1.78 -28.97 8.48
N HIS A 771 -0.86 -29.04 7.53
CA HIS A 771 0.59 -28.92 7.77
C HIS A 771 1.06 -27.47 7.88
N ASP A 772 0.36 -26.53 7.26
CA ASP A 772 0.78 -25.13 7.09
C ASP A 772 1.30 -24.46 8.37
N LEU A 773 0.50 -24.44 9.44
CA LEU A 773 0.91 -23.83 10.71
C LEU A 773 2.07 -24.59 11.34
N PHE A 774 2.03 -25.92 11.29
CA PHE A 774 3.07 -26.78 11.84
C PHE A 774 4.42 -26.49 11.18
N GLU A 775 4.45 -26.38 9.85
CA GLU A 775 5.66 -26.08 9.10
C GLU A 775 6.24 -24.74 9.52
N SER A 776 5.41 -23.69 9.67
CA SER A 776 5.89 -22.39 10.18
C SER A 776 6.41 -22.39 11.61
N CYS A 777 6.11 -23.44 12.40
CA CYS A 777 6.62 -23.57 13.76
C CYS A 777 8.07 -24.08 13.80
N TYR A 778 8.53 -24.80 12.77
CA TYR A 778 9.90 -25.32 12.64
C TYR A 778 10.69 -24.53 11.59
N ALA A 779 10.10 -24.35 10.41
CA ALA A 779 10.62 -23.50 9.36
C ALA A 779 10.30 -22.05 9.69
N ARG A 780 11.34 -21.24 9.88
CA ARG A 780 11.14 -19.82 10.18
C ARG A 780 10.53 -19.13 8.96
N THR A 781 9.29 -18.66 9.10
CA THR A 781 8.53 -17.99 8.04
C THR A 781 8.64 -16.47 8.17
N ALA A 782 8.73 -15.75 7.04
CA ALA A 782 8.45 -14.31 6.96
C ALA A 782 7.07 -14.06 6.36
N PHE A 783 6.38 -13.02 6.83
CA PHE A 783 5.24 -12.44 6.11
C PHE A 783 5.72 -11.25 5.27
N SER A 784 5.24 -11.15 4.03
CA SER A 784 5.49 -10.00 3.16
C SER A 784 4.20 -9.47 2.56
N SER A 785 3.92 -8.17 2.80
CA SER A 785 2.83 -7.46 2.12
C SER A 785 3.23 -6.96 0.72
N ALA A 786 4.50 -7.09 0.34
CA ALA A 786 5.01 -6.61 -0.95
C ALA A 786 4.61 -7.53 -2.10
N ALA A 787 4.47 -8.83 -1.84
CA ALA A 787 3.89 -9.80 -2.77
C ALA A 787 2.44 -10.11 -2.35
N LYS A 788 1.55 -10.14 -3.35
CA LYS A 788 0.12 -10.40 -3.16
C LYS A 788 -0.30 -11.61 -4.00
N ILE A 789 -1.17 -12.44 -3.47
CA ILE A 789 -1.85 -13.53 -4.20
C ILE A 789 -3.36 -13.44 -3.99
N MET A 790 -4.14 -13.96 -4.94
CA MET A 790 -5.60 -13.89 -4.89
C MET A 790 -6.22 -15.27 -4.72
N ASP A 791 -7.20 -15.36 -3.82
CA ASP A 791 -7.99 -16.54 -3.51
C ASP A 791 -9.49 -16.30 -3.74
N ASN A 792 -10.24 -17.38 -3.90
CA ASN A 792 -11.70 -17.33 -3.94
C ASN A 792 -12.31 -17.52 -2.54
N PHE A 793 -13.32 -16.70 -2.24
CA PHE A 793 -14.14 -16.86 -1.03
C PHE A 793 -15.35 -17.78 -1.34
N PRO A 794 -15.78 -18.64 -0.39
CA PRO A 794 -16.93 -19.53 -0.59
C PRO A 794 -18.22 -18.80 -0.99
N ASN A 795 -19.02 -19.44 -1.86
CA ASN A 795 -20.27 -18.86 -2.38
C ASN A 795 -21.50 -19.09 -1.47
N SER A 796 -21.43 -20.08 -0.58
CA SER A 796 -22.54 -20.47 0.31
C SER A 796 -22.10 -20.61 1.77
N VAL A 797 -23.04 -20.51 2.70
CA VAL A 797 -22.81 -20.75 4.14
C VAL A 797 -22.36 -22.19 4.38
N LEU A 798 -22.93 -23.17 3.66
CA LEU A 798 -22.59 -24.59 3.84
C LEU A 798 -21.15 -24.90 3.40
N SER A 799 -20.72 -24.32 2.29
CA SER A 799 -19.34 -24.47 1.80
C SER A 799 -18.35 -23.78 2.74
N PHE A 800 -18.73 -22.63 3.28
CA PHE A 800 -17.96 -21.95 4.32
C PHE A 800 -17.81 -22.80 5.59
N THR A 801 -18.89 -23.33 6.16
CA THR A 801 -18.82 -24.12 7.40
C THR A 801 -18.13 -25.48 7.21
N LYS A 802 -18.25 -26.12 6.04
CA LYS A 802 -17.47 -27.34 5.72
C LYS A 802 -15.97 -27.06 5.60
N ARG A 803 -15.59 -25.92 4.99
CA ARG A 803 -14.19 -25.46 4.94
C ARG A 803 -13.66 -25.18 6.35
N GLU A 804 -14.45 -24.50 7.17
CA GLU A 804 -14.15 -24.22 8.58
C GLU A 804 -13.97 -25.53 9.38
N HIS A 805 -14.91 -26.47 9.30
CA HIS A 805 -14.83 -27.77 9.98
C HIS A 805 -13.52 -28.51 9.68
N ARG A 806 -13.12 -28.56 8.40
CA ARG A 806 -11.86 -29.18 7.99
C ARG A 806 -10.65 -28.51 8.64
N TRP A 807 -10.58 -27.18 8.61
CA TRP A 807 -9.47 -26.44 9.21
C TRP A 807 -9.39 -26.65 10.71
N LEU A 808 -10.55 -26.61 11.40
CA LEU A 808 -10.62 -26.88 12.83
C LEU A 808 -10.13 -28.29 13.17
N ARG A 809 -10.50 -29.30 12.39
CA ARG A 809 -9.96 -30.66 12.62
C ARG A 809 -8.44 -30.69 12.51
N GLY A 810 -7.86 -30.02 11.51
CA GLY A 810 -6.42 -29.90 11.33
C GLY A 810 -5.73 -29.15 12.48
N ASP A 811 -6.28 -28.03 12.93
CA ASP A 811 -5.75 -27.25 14.06
C ASP A 811 -5.71 -28.09 15.35
N TRP A 812 -6.81 -28.79 15.66
CA TRP A 812 -6.91 -29.62 16.87
C TRP A 812 -6.03 -30.88 16.84
N GLN A 813 -5.57 -31.32 15.66
CA GLN A 813 -4.53 -32.35 15.56
C GLN A 813 -3.19 -31.92 16.14
N LEU A 814 -2.92 -30.62 16.22
CA LEU A 814 -1.68 -30.07 16.78
C LEU A 814 -1.67 -30.03 18.33
N LEU A 815 -2.80 -30.33 18.99
CA LEU A 815 -2.92 -30.29 20.45
C LEU A 815 -1.78 -31.02 21.20
N PRO A 816 -1.33 -32.23 20.80
CA PRO A 816 -0.24 -32.93 21.49
C PRO A 816 1.08 -32.14 21.52
N TRP A 817 1.36 -31.32 20.49
CA TRP A 817 2.59 -30.54 20.39
C TRP A 817 2.69 -29.38 21.39
N LEU A 818 1.57 -28.96 22.00
CA LEU A 818 1.60 -28.00 23.10
C LEU A 818 2.28 -28.58 24.35
N PHE A 819 2.01 -29.86 24.64
CA PHE A 819 2.43 -30.53 25.87
C PHE A 819 3.74 -31.31 25.74
N LEU A 820 4.19 -31.58 24.51
CA LEU A 820 5.49 -32.20 24.26
C LEU A 820 6.62 -31.30 24.81
N LYS A 821 7.34 -31.83 25.81
CA LYS A 821 8.57 -31.21 26.36
C LYS A 821 9.73 -31.34 25.38
N LYS A 822 9.83 -32.50 24.72
CA LYS A 822 10.76 -32.80 23.63
C LYS A 822 9.98 -33.51 22.53
N THR A 823 10.19 -33.11 21.28
CA THR A 823 9.74 -33.84 20.10
C THR A 823 10.54 -35.14 19.97
N PRO A 824 10.16 -36.07 19.07
CA PRO A 824 10.92 -37.31 18.83
C PRO A 824 12.42 -37.08 18.59
N ASP A 825 12.81 -35.91 18.07
CA ASP A 825 14.21 -35.51 17.84
C ASP A 825 14.89 -34.80 19.04
N GLY A 826 14.28 -34.85 20.22
CA GLY A 826 14.85 -34.29 21.45
C GLY A 826 14.69 -32.78 21.65
N ARG A 827 13.97 -32.06 20.77
CA ARG A 827 13.89 -30.57 20.76
C ARG A 827 12.50 -30.05 21.16
N SER A 828 12.42 -28.86 21.75
CA SER A 828 11.14 -28.23 22.13
C SER A 828 10.72 -27.15 21.13
N LEU A 829 9.44 -27.08 20.78
CA LEU A 829 8.86 -25.92 20.09
C LEU A 829 9.13 -24.63 20.88
N SER A 830 9.34 -23.52 20.16
CA SER A 830 9.53 -22.21 20.78
C SER A 830 8.26 -21.79 21.55
N PRO A 831 8.37 -20.96 22.60
CA PRO A 831 7.20 -20.44 23.30
C PRO A 831 6.22 -19.69 22.38
N LEU A 832 6.75 -18.99 21.36
CA LEU A 832 5.92 -18.30 20.37
C LEU A 832 5.19 -19.28 19.45
N SER A 833 5.85 -20.37 19.02
CA SER A 833 5.22 -21.42 18.22
C SER A 833 4.09 -22.10 19.00
N LYS A 834 4.31 -22.40 20.30
CA LYS A 834 3.26 -22.92 21.18
C LYS A 834 2.10 -21.94 21.34
N TRP A 835 2.40 -20.65 21.46
CA TRP A 835 1.38 -19.62 21.48
C TRP A 835 0.55 -19.59 20.19
N LYS A 836 1.18 -19.67 19.00
CA LYS A 836 0.46 -19.71 17.71
C LYS A 836 -0.54 -20.88 17.65
N ILE A 837 -0.12 -22.07 18.06
CA ILE A 837 -0.99 -23.25 18.13
C ILE A 837 -2.12 -23.03 19.14
N PHE A 838 -1.80 -22.60 20.36
CA PHE A 838 -2.79 -22.32 21.40
C PHE A 838 -3.82 -21.26 20.95
N ASP A 839 -3.36 -20.21 20.28
CA ASP A 839 -4.22 -19.15 19.78
C ASP A 839 -5.21 -19.66 18.73
N ASN A 840 -4.79 -20.54 17.82
CA ASN A 840 -5.69 -21.18 16.86
C ASN A 840 -6.77 -22.02 17.56
N LEU A 841 -6.38 -22.85 18.53
CA LEU A 841 -7.32 -23.66 19.32
C LEU A 841 -8.31 -22.78 20.08
N ARG A 842 -7.83 -21.74 20.76
CA ARG A 842 -8.69 -20.76 21.45
C ARG A 842 -9.65 -20.06 20.47
N ARG A 843 -9.21 -19.73 19.25
CA ARG A 843 -10.06 -19.09 18.23
C ARG A 843 -11.24 -19.95 17.84
N SER A 844 -11.00 -21.24 17.69
CA SER A 844 -12.06 -22.19 17.36
C SER A 844 -13.19 -22.22 18.40
N LEU A 845 -12.88 -21.95 19.67
CA LEU A 845 -13.85 -22.01 20.77
C LEU A 845 -14.74 -20.76 20.87
N VAL A 846 -14.46 -19.69 20.13
CA VAL A 846 -15.20 -18.42 20.25
C VAL A 846 -16.69 -18.55 19.92
N PRO A 847 -17.12 -19.21 18.82
CA PRO A 847 -18.55 -19.39 18.54
C PRO A 847 -19.27 -20.16 19.67
N LEU A 848 -18.66 -21.22 20.17
CA LEU A 848 -19.19 -22.01 21.30
C LEU A 848 -19.28 -21.17 22.59
N SER A 849 -18.22 -20.41 22.88
CA SER A 849 -18.15 -19.48 24.01
C SER A 849 -19.26 -18.42 23.94
N LYS A 850 -19.48 -17.79 22.77
CA LYS A 850 -20.58 -16.83 22.56
C LYS A 850 -21.95 -17.45 22.85
N THR A 851 -22.25 -18.61 22.26
CA THR A 851 -23.56 -19.28 22.43
C THR A 851 -23.81 -19.69 23.88
N LEU A 852 -22.85 -20.37 24.52
CA LEU A 852 -22.99 -20.79 25.91
C LEU A 852 -23.08 -19.59 26.85
N PHE A 853 -22.33 -18.52 26.59
CA PHE A 853 -22.39 -17.32 27.42
C PHE A 853 -23.76 -16.64 27.38
N ILE A 854 -24.39 -16.55 26.20
CA ILE A 854 -25.76 -16.04 26.07
C ILE A 854 -26.73 -16.90 26.88
N LEU A 855 -26.68 -18.23 26.73
CA LEU A 855 -27.58 -19.14 27.44
C LEU A 855 -27.40 -19.07 28.95
N LEU A 856 -26.17 -19.07 29.44
CA LEU A 856 -25.86 -18.98 30.88
C LEU A 856 -26.27 -17.63 31.47
N ASN A 857 -26.04 -16.53 30.75
CA ASN A 857 -26.44 -15.20 31.21
C ASN A 857 -27.98 -15.09 31.33
N LEU A 858 -28.73 -15.59 30.33
CA LEU A 858 -30.19 -15.60 30.38
C LEU A 858 -30.74 -16.52 31.47
N ALA A 859 -30.13 -17.69 31.68
CA ALA A 859 -30.60 -18.67 32.67
C ALA A 859 -30.31 -18.25 34.12
N TRP A 860 -29.14 -17.67 34.39
CA TRP A 860 -28.68 -17.39 35.75
C TRP A 860 -28.85 -15.94 36.18
N MET A 861 -29.02 -15.01 35.23
CA MET A 861 -29.05 -13.57 35.48
C MET A 861 -30.18 -12.87 34.69
N PRO A 862 -31.44 -13.29 34.82
CA PRO A 862 -32.54 -12.71 34.03
C PRO A 862 -32.74 -11.21 34.29
N GLY A 863 -32.44 -10.73 35.50
CA GLY A 863 -32.48 -9.30 35.84
C GLY A 863 -31.38 -8.45 35.18
N ALA A 864 -30.34 -9.08 34.64
CA ALA A 864 -29.22 -8.42 33.96
C ALA A 864 -28.96 -9.06 32.58
N TYR A 865 -30.04 -9.37 31.86
CA TYR A 865 -30.03 -10.04 30.55
C TYR A 865 -29.24 -9.29 29.46
N TYR A 866 -28.90 -8.02 29.66
CA TYR A 866 -28.19 -7.19 28.68
C TYR A 866 -26.66 -7.33 28.76
N LEU A 867 -26.12 -7.97 29.79
CA LEU A 867 -24.67 -8.03 30.04
C LEU A 867 -23.88 -8.80 28.96
N TRP A 868 -24.54 -9.69 28.21
CA TRP A 868 -23.87 -10.42 27.12
C TRP A 868 -23.63 -9.58 25.87
N ILE A 869 -24.47 -8.55 25.63
CA ILE A 869 -24.47 -7.73 24.41
C ILE A 869 -23.09 -7.10 24.12
N PRO A 870 -22.47 -6.34 25.04
CA PRO A 870 -21.20 -5.66 24.76
C PRO A 870 -20.02 -6.61 24.52
N LEU A 871 -20.07 -7.84 25.05
CA LEU A 871 -19.01 -8.83 24.87
C LEU A 871 -19.16 -9.61 23.57
N VAL A 872 -20.39 -10.05 23.24
CA VAL A 872 -20.65 -10.84 22.03
C VAL A 872 -20.45 -10.00 20.76
N PHE A 873 -20.85 -8.73 20.80
CA PHE A 873 -20.73 -7.76 19.70
C PHE A 873 -19.52 -6.82 19.84
N PHE A 874 -18.54 -7.18 20.68
CA PHE A 874 -17.38 -6.31 20.94
C PHE A 874 -16.68 -5.88 19.64
N ASN A 875 -16.38 -6.83 18.74
CA ASN A 875 -15.66 -6.57 17.49
C ASN A 875 -16.41 -5.56 16.61
N ASP A 876 -17.71 -5.73 16.45
CA ASP A 876 -18.56 -4.87 15.63
C ASP A 876 -18.67 -3.46 16.21
N ILE A 877 -18.90 -3.36 17.52
CA ILE A 877 -18.96 -2.09 18.25
C ILE A 877 -17.61 -1.37 18.17
N PHE A 878 -16.51 -2.10 18.38
CA PHE A 878 -15.17 -1.56 18.34
C PHE A 878 -14.80 -1.02 16.96
N ASN A 879 -15.09 -1.78 15.90
CA ASN A 879 -14.89 -1.34 14.51
C ASN A 879 -15.74 -0.12 14.16
N LEU A 880 -17.00 -0.07 14.62
CA LEU A 880 -17.88 1.08 14.41
C LEU A 880 -17.32 2.34 15.08
N ILE A 881 -16.83 2.22 16.32
CA ILE A 881 -16.18 3.33 17.03
C ILE A 881 -14.93 3.81 16.28
N ILE A 882 -14.11 2.88 15.79
CA ILE A 882 -12.90 3.22 15.02
C ILE A 882 -13.26 3.96 13.74
N LEU A 883 -14.26 3.48 12.99
CA LEU A 883 -14.76 4.11 11.77
C LEU A 883 -15.28 5.52 12.06
N LEU A 884 -16.07 5.70 13.11
CA LEU A 884 -16.58 7.01 13.54
C LEU A 884 -15.43 7.97 13.89
N ILE A 885 -14.46 7.52 14.69
CA ILE A 885 -13.27 8.32 15.03
C ILE A 885 -12.49 8.69 13.77
N ALA A 886 -12.31 7.76 12.82
CA ALA A 886 -11.60 8.00 11.57
C ALA A 886 -12.31 9.06 10.72
N VAL A 887 -13.63 8.95 10.55
CA VAL A 887 -14.44 9.92 9.79
C VAL A 887 -14.45 11.29 10.45
N ILE A 888 -14.60 11.35 11.78
CA ILE A 888 -14.51 12.61 12.55
C ILE A 888 -13.13 13.22 12.33
N THR A 889 -12.05 12.47 12.54
CA THR A 889 -10.67 12.94 12.36
C THR A 889 -10.42 13.43 10.93
N GLN A 890 -10.89 12.69 9.92
CA GLN A 890 -10.74 13.06 8.53
C GLN A 890 -11.54 14.32 8.19
N LYS A 891 -12.73 14.51 8.77
CA LYS A 891 -13.51 15.76 8.63
C LYS A 891 -12.80 16.95 9.27
N LEU A 892 -12.18 16.78 10.44
CA LEU A 892 -11.38 17.83 11.09
C LEU A 892 -10.15 18.23 10.25
N ILE A 893 -9.45 17.24 9.67
CA ILE A 893 -8.24 17.50 8.89
C ILE A 893 -8.59 17.98 7.46
N ARG A 894 -9.54 17.33 6.78
CA ARG A 894 -9.86 17.50 5.34
C ARG A 894 -11.38 17.60 5.05
N PRO A 895 -12.02 18.76 5.29
CA PRO A 895 -13.48 18.91 5.18
C PRO A 895 -14.05 18.82 3.75
N LYS A 896 -13.22 18.95 2.69
CA LYS A 896 -13.69 19.00 1.29
C LYS A 896 -13.71 17.66 0.54
N LEU A 897 -13.39 16.53 1.19
CA LEU A 897 -13.62 15.22 0.58
C LEU A 897 -15.10 14.83 0.69
N ALA A 898 -15.91 15.33 -0.25
CA ALA A 898 -17.33 14.98 -0.37
C ALA A 898 -17.56 13.47 -0.57
N LEU A 899 -16.56 12.73 -1.09
CA LEU A 899 -16.64 11.29 -1.34
C LEU A 899 -16.77 10.44 -0.08
N VAL A 900 -16.33 10.92 1.08
CA VAL A 900 -16.34 10.16 2.35
C VAL A 900 -17.77 9.90 2.84
N TYR A 901 -18.71 10.80 2.54
CA TYR A 901 -20.06 10.73 3.12
C TYR A 901 -21.02 9.81 2.34
N LYS A 902 -20.86 9.68 1.02
CA LYS A 902 -21.74 8.84 0.19
C LYS A 902 -21.47 7.34 0.39
N GLY A 903 -20.24 6.97 0.79
CA GLY A 903 -19.85 5.59 1.13
C GLY A 903 -20.15 5.19 2.58
N PHE A 904 -20.11 6.14 3.51
CA PHE A 904 -20.20 5.88 4.96
C PHE A 904 -21.50 5.19 5.39
N LEU A 905 -22.67 5.65 4.91
CA LEU A 905 -23.95 5.01 5.25
C LEU A 905 -24.05 3.58 4.70
N LYS A 906 -23.47 3.35 3.51
CA LYS A 906 -23.43 2.03 2.90
C LYS A 906 -22.50 1.09 3.68
N GLU A 907 -21.35 1.59 4.13
CA GLU A 907 -20.43 0.82 4.99
C GLU A 907 -21.09 0.44 6.32
N ILE A 908 -21.76 1.39 6.99
CA ILE A 908 -22.53 1.11 8.21
C ILE A 908 -23.61 0.06 7.95
N ALA A 909 -24.40 0.21 6.89
CA ALA A 909 -25.44 -0.76 6.55
C ALA A 909 -24.84 -2.17 6.30
N THR A 910 -23.71 -2.25 5.60
CA THR A 910 -23.00 -3.51 5.35
C THR A 910 -22.47 -4.13 6.66
N MET A 911 -21.96 -3.32 7.59
CA MET A 911 -21.54 -3.79 8.92
C MET A 911 -22.71 -4.36 9.72
N PHE A 912 -23.88 -3.69 9.70
CA PHE A 912 -25.09 -4.20 10.36
C PHE A 912 -25.59 -5.51 9.72
N GLU A 913 -25.64 -5.58 8.39
CA GLU A 913 -26.01 -6.81 7.67
C GLU A 913 -25.07 -7.97 8.05
N ARG A 914 -23.75 -7.71 8.10
CA ARG A 914 -22.75 -8.69 8.51
C ARG A 914 -22.93 -9.14 9.96
N THR A 915 -23.14 -8.19 10.88
CA THR A 915 -23.31 -8.46 12.32
C THR A 915 -24.54 -9.34 12.56
N PHE A 916 -25.66 -9.01 11.90
CA PHE A 916 -26.89 -9.79 12.00
C PHE A 916 -26.71 -11.21 11.45
N LEU A 917 -26.05 -11.35 10.30
CA LEU A 917 -25.81 -12.64 9.70
C LEU A 917 -24.80 -13.48 10.51
N GLU A 918 -23.76 -12.87 11.11
CA GLU A 918 -22.84 -13.56 12.02
C GLU A 918 -23.58 -14.06 13.28
N PHE A 919 -24.43 -13.22 13.87
CA PHE A 919 -25.22 -13.59 15.05
C PHE A 919 -26.15 -14.78 14.77
N THR A 920 -26.90 -14.73 13.66
CA THR A 920 -27.84 -15.80 13.27
C THR A 920 -27.16 -17.15 13.00
N ILE A 921 -25.97 -17.16 12.39
CA ILE A 921 -25.23 -18.42 12.13
C ILE A 921 -24.39 -18.91 13.32
N THR A 922 -24.18 -18.07 14.35
CA THR A 922 -23.29 -18.40 15.48
C THR A 922 -23.66 -19.70 16.19
N PRO A 923 -24.94 -20.00 16.52
CA PRO A 923 -25.32 -21.28 17.13
C PRO A 923 -24.99 -22.49 16.25
N TYR A 924 -25.22 -22.38 14.93
CA TYR A 924 -24.86 -23.45 13.99
C TYR A 924 -23.34 -23.63 13.91
N ARG A 925 -22.57 -22.55 13.91
CA ARG A 925 -21.10 -22.62 13.97
C ARG A 925 -20.62 -23.25 15.28
N ALA A 926 -21.25 -22.96 16.41
CA ALA A 926 -20.94 -23.60 17.69
C ALA A 926 -21.14 -25.13 17.63
N TYR A 927 -22.21 -25.60 16.98
CA TYR A 927 -22.43 -27.02 16.72
C TYR A 927 -21.33 -27.63 15.84
N ILE A 928 -21.01 -26.99 14.70
CA ILE A 928 -19.97 -27.46 13.77
C ILE A 928 -18.58 -27.53 14.44
N VAL A 929 -18.23 -26.50 15.23
CA VAL A 929 -17.01 -26.46 16.04
C VAL A 929 -16.99 -27.63 17.03
N SER A 930 -18.09 -27.85 17.74
CA SER A 930 -18.19 -28.92 18.75
C SER A 930 -18.01 -30.30 18.13
N ASP A 931 -18.66 -30.58 17.00
CA ASP A 931 -18.46 -31.82 16.25
C ASP A 931 -17.01 -31.97 15.78
N ALA A 932 -16.41 -30.93 15.19
CA ALA A 932 -15.02 -30.96 14.73
C ALA A 932 -14.04 -31.30 15.87
N ILE A 933 -14.22 -30.67 17.04
CA ILE A 933 -13.36 -30.87 18.21
C ILE A 933 -13.53 -32.28 18.78
N ILE A 934 -14.77 -32.68 19.10
CA ILE A 934 -15.06 -33.99 19.72
C ILE A 934 -14.56 -35.12 18.81
N ARG A 935 -14.88 -35.03 17.51
CA ARG A 935 -14.49 -36.03 16.51
C ARG A 935 -12.98 -36.11 16.37
N THR A 936 -12.28 -34.97 16.38
CA THR A 936 -10.81 -34.96 16.30
C THR A 936 -10.15 -35.51 17.57
N LEU A 937 -10.63 -35.14 18.77
CA LEU A 937 -10.08 -35.67 20.02
C LEU A 937 -10.30 -37.19 20.12
N TYR A 938 -11.48 -37.68 19.76
CA TYR A 938 -11.76 -39.10 19.65
C TYR A 938 -10.79 -39.79 18.69
N ARG A 939 -10.52 -39.19 17.52
CA ARG A 939 -9.59 -39.76 16.53
C ARG A 939 -8.13 -39.74 16.97
N ILE A 940 -7.69 -38.72 17.70
CA ILE A 940 -6.29 -38.61 18.15
C ILE A 940 -6.00 -39.58 19.29
N PHE A 941 -6.90 -39.65 20.28
CA PHE A 941 -6.65 -40.35 21.54
C PHE A 941 -7.21 -41.78 21.56
N ILE A 942 -8.31 -42.04 20.84
CA ILE A 942 -9.03 -43.32 20.90
C ILE A 942 -8.90 -44.09 19.59
N SER A 943 -9.51 -43.62 18.49
CA SER A 943 -9.62 -44.46 17.29
C SER A 943 -8.36 -44.53 16.43
N LYS A 944 -7.54 -43.47 16.42
CA LYS A 944 -6.33 -43.32 15.56
C LYS A 944 -6.59 -43.59 14.06
N ARG A 945 -7.83 -43.41 13.62
CA ARG A 945 -8.31 -43.65 12.25
C ARG A 945 -8.95 -42.39 11.65
N ASN A 946 -8.94 -42.26 10.33
CA ASN A 946 -9.60 -41.18 9.58
C ASN A 946 -9.07 -39.76 9.91
N LEU A 947 -7.79 -39.59 10.21
CA LEU A 947 -7.21 -38.28 10.52
C LEU A 947 -6.98 -37.43 9.25
N LEU A 948 -6.77 -38.06 8.09
CA LEU A 948 -6.52 -37.40 6.80
C LEU A 948 -7.78 -37.24 5.94
N ARG A 949 -8.95 -37.67 6.41
CA ARG A 949 -10.20 -37.59 5.65
C ARG A 949 -10.52 -36.18 5.16
N TRP A 950 -10.53 -36.03 3.83
CA TRP A 950 -10.71 -34.78 3.11
C TRP A 950 -11.87 -34.87 2.11
N ASN A 951 -12.72 -33.85 2.11
CA ASN A 951 -13.68 -33.59 1.02
C ASN A 951 -13.29 -32.25 0.40
N THR A 952 -13.14 -32.17 -0.93
CA THR A 952 -12.75 -30.92 -1.58
C THR A 952 -13.90 -29.91 -1.53
N ALA A 953 -13.59 -28.63 -1.29
CA ALA A 953 -14.60 -27.57 -1.24
C ALA A 953 -15.26 -27.37 -2.62
N GLU A 954 -14.51 -27.54 -3.71
CA GLU A 954 -15.03 -27.46 -5.09
C GLU A 954 -16.00 -28.60 -5.41
N ALA A 955 -15.75 -29.84 -4.98
CA ALA A 955 -16.71 -30.94 -5.17
C ALA A 955 -18.00 -30.69 -4.36
N VAL A 956 -17.88 -30.03 -3.20
CA VAL A 956 -19.03 -29.63 -2.40
C VAL A 956 -19.80 -28.49 -3.05
N ASP A 957 -19.14 -27.42 -3.50
CA ASP A 957 -19.78 -26.31 -4.23
C ASP A 957 -20.46 -26.80 -5.51
N ALA A 958 -19.84 -27.75 -6.22
CA ALA A 958 -20.44 -28.40 -7.40
C ALA A 958 -21.64 -29.30 -7.03
N SER A 959 -21.62 -29.93 -5.85
CA SER A 959 -22.73 -30.77 -5.36
C SER A 959 -23.91 -29.96 -4.80
N ILE A 960 -23.72 -28.69 -4.47
CA ILE A 960 -24.77 -27.83 -3.92
C ILE A 960 -25.46 -27.13 -5.10
N THR A 961 -26.62 -27.64 -5.49
CA THR A 961 -27.57 -26.90 -6.29
C THR A 961 -28.05 -25.69 -5.47
N ASN A 962 -27.46 -24.53 -5.73
CA ASN A 962 -27.98 -23.28 -5.18
C ASN A 962 -29.40 -23.09 -5.72
N THR A 963 -30.42 -23.26 -4.87
CA THR A 963 -31.73 -22.69 -5.12
C THR A 963 -31.53 -21.18 -5.19
N ARG A 964 -31.71 -20.63 -6.39
CA ARG A 964 -31.56 -19.20 -6.68
C ARG A 964 -32.46 -18.33 -5.83
#